data_AF-A0A6J8FCH1-F1
#
_entry.id   AF-A0A6J8FCH1-F1
#
_cell.length_a   1.000
_cell.length_b   1.000
_cell.length_c   1.000
_cell.angle_alpha   90.00
_cell.angle_beta   90.00
_cell.angle_gamma   90.00
#
_symmetry.space_group_name_H-M   'P 1'
#
loop_
_entity.id
_entity.type
_entity.pdbx_description
1 polymer ?
#
loop_
_entity_poly.entity_id
_entity_poly.type
_entity_poly.pdbx_seq_one_letter_code
_entity_poly.pdbx_strand_id
1 'polypeptide(L)'
;MPVHYSEAVERAMAEVCPPRDALDAADFDPVVYLNSRFPDEASLGALPAFLDEANERLRKTENQLLKAVEQQASNATSAESDLKGAKEAVAQLYVRVSEIRTQASDSEEIVKDLCQNIRELDVAKTNLTSSINTLRSVQLWMLQLQVLSSSFEKRRFSQARDALQEALKYSAMFAKMKDIPKVKELNDKQTQLCRQAEYYIRNTVFGEVNLEAMDDSRMAEACAVVDLMEEESKKKLRDRFIDKLLECYSLRFKRGTDEAKLERTERRYVFLRGLLERYDSVFKNVFPRHWCVPQELCVTFCLHTKQELDYALREAANKIDVVVLTYVIQKTIDIERDLTQMMTWKDEFAIKRKLPVYKYNGMILSAFKAHMGLLVQNEDRLMREALAQPLIGSGDSLCPGWNSIDEETRSGTYLPIAEDIFVFIKESLKRALRIAQQDVLLEMAEVWRRHLIELAQAVSALLPNPASSPLERRRACIILNTADLCQSTSQDLGDEVCARSEAPPREVAFDQVKEAFSTVYTKSIQSILQGLELQLAPMLVDYGNGGFLPKKGTAAHGANGGGAADESKLVRDITATVHDAFLSCAAVMPPTALRFLLDKMAATFIPEYGNTLYRLRRLPDDGISCMRVDAAALEKTFLQLPNYNDPARFPASALTGYVRLVRKEFDQLNRALKVLQVDARTDAFIEVYYEVVLPENRSIHNFVRLVELKGLRREDVRAWVATLSKRGVVEATKRDFQREASLGLSTGVSSGAAGGGASIASGVSLNFAALFTRDASAPLAPPRLPNASSAVLPATGGHFSLSNLVSTIGGGGMNGAAASSDGAGGTAATAEDGAAEEERLGSIFTTMARSTATSMNFLNKLKRGDGKQ
;
A
#
# COMPACT_ATOMS: atom_id res chain seq x y z
N MET A 1 57.92 11.06 -144.25
CA MET A 1 56.46 11.32 -144.23
C MET A 1 56.27 12.48 -143.26
N PRO A 2 56.06 13.71 -143.74
CA PRO A 2 56.04 14.89 -142.88
C PRO A 2 54.76 14.86 -142.03
N VAL A 3 54.95 14.88 -140.72
CA VAL A 3 53.89 14.78 -139.71
C VAL A 3 53.23 16.15 -139.62
N HIS A 4 52.00 16.27 -140.13
CA HIS A 4 51.18 17.47 -139.94
C HIS A 4 50.63 17.48 -138.52
N TYR A 5 51.00 18.49 -137.75
CA TYR A 5 50.50 18.67 -136.39
C TYR A 5 49.21 19.49 -136.40
N SER A 6 48.42 19.35 -135.32
CA SER A 6 47.15 20.07 -135.22
C SER A 6 47.35 21.58 -135.39
N GLU A 7 46.39 22.26 -136.01
CA GLU A 7 46.47 23.67 -136.43
C GLU A 7 46.94 24.63 -135.32
N ALA A 8 46.59 24.36 -134.06
CA ALA A 8 47.02 25.18 -132.92
C ALA A 8 48.52 25.05 -132.64
N VAL A 9 49.07 23.84 -132.82
CA VAL A 9 50.48 23.53 -132.57
C VAL A 9 51.34 24.03 -133.73
N GLU A 10 50.92 23.84 -134.98
CA GLU A 10 51.65 24.43 -136.12
C GLU A 10 51.63 25.96 -136.10
N ARG A 11 50.52 26.58 -135.67
CA ARG A 11 50.41 28.04 -135.52
C ARG A 11 51.30 28.57 -134.40
N ALA A 12 51.38 27.86 -133.27
CA ALA A 12 52.31 28.18 -132.18
C ALA A 12 53.78 27.97 -132.59
N MET A 13 54.08 26.94 -133.39
CA MET A 13 55.44 26.71 -133.89
C MET A 13 55.86 27.78 -134.92
N ALA A 14 54.95 28.20 -135.80
CA ALA A 14 55.21 29.26 -136.78
C ALA A 14 55.34 30.66 -136.15
N GLU A 15 54.67 30.93 -135.02
CA GLU A 15 54.85 32.17 -134.23
C GLU A 15 56.21 32.22 -133.51
N VAL A 16 56.74 31.06 -133.11
CA VAL A 16 57.97 30.97 -132.32
C VAL A 16 59.23 30.97 -133.21
N CYS A 17 59.14 30.52 -134.47
CA CYS A 17 60.27 30.49 -135.41
C CYS A 17 59.89 30.93 -136.83
N PRO A 18 60.06 32.22 -137.21
CA PRO A 18 59.79 32.67 -138.57
C PRO A 18 60.90 32.22 -139.55
N PRO A 19 60.56 31.63 -140.71
CA PRO A 19 61.54 31.09 -141.65
C PRO A 19 62.13 32.22 -142.49
N ARG A 20 63.21 32.83 -141.99
CA ARG A 20 64.01 33.82 -142.75
C ARG A 20 65.41 33.31 -143.08
N ASP A 21 65.86 32.26 -142.41
CA ASP A 21 67.15 31.65 -142.69
C ASP A 21 66.97 30.51 -143.68
N ALA A 22 67.79 30.50 -144.74
CA ALA A 22 67.73 29.45 -145.76
C ALA A 22 68.02 28.06 -145.17
N LEU A 23 68.74 28.02 -144.04
CA LEU A 23 69.05 26.81 -143.27
C LEU A 23 67.83 26.18 -142.58
N ASP A 24 66.76 26.96 -142.34
CA ASP A 24 65.54 26.50 -141.68
C ASP A 24 64.48 26.02 -142.69
N ALA A 25 64.74 26.14 -144.00
CA ALA A 25 63.88 25.60 -145.04
C ALA A 25 63.94 24.07 -145.04
N ALA A 26 62.78 23.41 -145.11
CA ALA A 26 62.68 21.95 -145.02
C ALA A 26 63.40 21.20 -146.16
N ASP A 27 63.69 21.90 -147.25
CA ASP A 27 64.26 21.44 -148.51
C ASP A 27 65.67 22.03 -148.78
N PHE A 28 66.41 22.36 -147.71
CA PHE A 28 67.78 22.90 -147.78
C PHE A 28 68.77 21.98 -148.51
N ASP A 29 69.34 22.48 -149.61
CA ASP A 29 70.42 21.80 -150.37
C ASP A 29 71.77 22.46 -150.08
N PRO A 30 72.69 21.77 -149.37
CA PRO A 30 73.98 22.34 -148.97
C PRO A 30 74.91 22.64 -150.15
N VAL A 31 74.79 21.92 -151.27
CA VAL A 31 75.67 22.12 -152.43
C VAL A 31 75.29 23.39 -153.18
N VAL A 32 73.99 23.63 -153.39
CA VAL A 32 73.47 24.86 -154.00
C VAL A 32 73.77 26.07 -153.12
N TYR A 33 73.64 25.92 -151.79
CA TYR A 33 73.93 26.99 -150.83
C TYR A 33 75.42 27.37 -150.85
N LEU A 34 76.34 26.40 -150.82
CA LEU A 34 77.78 26.64 -150.92
C LEU A 34 78.17 27.29 -152.26
N ASN A 35 77.66 26.77 -153.38
CA ASN A 35 77.97 27.30 -154.71
C ASN A 35 77.41 28.72 -154.93
N SER A 36 76.29 29.09 -154.27
CA SER A 36 75.74 30.45 -154.34
C SER A 36 76.61 31.50 -153.64
N ARG A 37 77.40 31.08 -152.65
CA ARG A 37 78.29 31.96 -151.86
C ARG A 37 79.71 32.04 -152.42
N PHE A 38 80.15 31.04 -153.18
CA PHE A 38 81.49 30.97 -153.78
C PHE A 38 81.42 30.65 -155.28
N PRO A 39 81.11 31.64 -156.15
CA PRO A 39 80.92 31.40 -157.58
C PRO A 39 82.22 31.32 -158.39
N ASP A 40 83.28 32.01 -157.95
CA ASP A 40 84.54 32.17 -158.70
C ASP A 40 85.78 31.83 -157.85
N GLU A 41 86.89 31.46 -158.50
CA GLU A 41 88.12 30.97 -157.86
C GLU A 41 88.76 31.99 -156.86
N ALA A 42 88.52 33.29 -157.07
CA ALA A 42 89.01 34.36 -156.18
C ALA A 42 88.27 34.44 -154.82
N SER A 43 87.07 33.84 -154.71
CA SER A 43 86.24 33.90 -153.49
C SER A 43 86.58 32.82 -152.45
N LEU A 44 87.44 31.85 -152.78
CA LEU A 44 87.95 30.80 -151.88
C LEU A 44 88.87 31.31 -150.76
N GLY A 45 89.43 32.52 -150.88
CA GLY A 45 90.22 33.14 -149.81
C GLY A 45 89.40 33.49 -148.55
N ALA A 46 88.06 33.57 -148.65
CA ALA A 46 87.15 33.90 -147.54
C ALA A 46 86.60 32.68 -146.78
N LEU A 47 86.99 31.45 -147.15
CA LEU A 47 86.50 30.20 -146.56
C LEU A 47 86.79 30.04 -145.04
N PRO A 48 87.99 30.41 -144.51
CA PRO A 48 88.28 30.21 -143.08
C PRO A 48 87.37 31.04 -142.17
N ALA A 49 87.08 32.29 -142.55
CA ALA A 49 86.22 33.19 -141.79
C ALA A 49 84.77 32.68 -141.73
N PHE A 50 84.27 32.07 -142.81
CA PHE A 50 82.93 31.46 -142.83
C PHE A 50 82.84 30.19 -141.98
N LEU A 51 83.88 29.36 -141.98
CA LEU A 51 83.97 28.16 -141.13
C LEU A 51 83.95 28.52 -139.64
N ASP A 52 84.68 29.58 -139.25
CA ASP A 52 84.67 30.07 -137.89
C ASP A 52 83.28 30.60 -137.49
N GLU A 53 82.63 31.38 -138.36
CA GLU A 53 81.28 31.91 -138.11
C GLU A 53 80.21 30.79 -138.01
N ALA A 54 80.30 29.75 -138.85
CA ALA A 54 79.38 28.61 -138.82
C ALA A 54 79.58 27.75 -137.57
N ASN A 55 80.83 27.49 -137.18
CA ASN A 55 81.15 26.73 -135.97
C ASN A 55 80.74 27.49 -134.70
N GLU A 56 80.84 28.82 -134.69
CA GLU A 56 80.40 29.62 -133.56
C GLU A 56 78.87 29.62 -133.42
N ARG A 57 78.12 29.65 -134.55
CA ARG A 57 76.65 29.44 -134.52
C ARG A 57 76.28 28.05 -134.01
N LEU A 58 76.95 26.99 -134.48
CA LEU A 58 76.69 25.61 -134.04
C LEU A 58 76.90 25.45 -132.52
N ARG A 59 77.99 26.00 -131.99
CA ARG A 59 78.27 25.94 -130.54
C ARG A 59 77.23 26.67 -129.70
N LYS A 60 76.65 27.74 -130.23
CA LYS A 60 75.64 28.55 -129.54
C LYS A 60 74.30 27.83 -129.51
N THR A 61 73.91 27.18 -130.61
CA THR A 61 72.67 26.38 -130.69
C THR A 61 72.76 25.11 -129.85
N GLU A 62 73.90 24.41 -129.85
CA GLU A 62 74.12 23.23 -128.99
C GLU A 62 73.97 23.57 -127.49
N ASN A 63 74.54 24.69 -127.04
CA ASN A 63 74.41 25.12 -125.64
C ASN A 63 72.98 25.49 -125.23
N GLN A 64 72.18 26.04 -126.15
CA GLN A 64 70.78 26.36 -125.87
C GLN A 64 69.92 25.11 -125.80
N LEU A 65 70.15 24.15 -126.70
CA LEU A 65 69.43 22.87 -126.70
C LEU A 65 69.71 22.07 -125.43
N LEU A 66 70.97 22.06 -124.98
CA LEU A 66 71.38 21.37 -123.76
C LEU A 66 70.64 21.92 -122.52
N LYS A 67 70.56 23.24 -122.38
CA LYS A 67 69.83 23.88 -121.26
C LYS A 67 68.32 23.59 -121.28
N ALA A 68 67.70 23.56 -122.45
CA ALA A 68 66.27 23.30 -122.57
C ALA A 68 65.93 21.83 -122.24
N VAL A 69 66.74 20.88 -122.70
CA VAL A 69 66.56 19.45 -122.40
C VAL A 69 66.78 19.15 -120.91
N GLU A 70 67.75 19.80 -120.28
CA GLU A 70 67.97 19.67 -118.83
C GLU A 70 66.77 20.16 -118.00
N GLN A 71 66.18 21.31 -118.34
CA GLN A 71 65.00 21.84 -117.64
C GLN A 71 63.74 20.97 -117.81
N GLN A 72 63.56 20.38 -118.99
CA GLN A 72 62.39 19.54 -119.25
C GLN A 72 62.52 18.16 -118.57
N ALA A 73 63.72 17.60 -118.53
CA ALA A 73 64.00 16.39 -117.76
C ALA A 73 63.80 16.61 -116.25
N SER A 74 64.26 17.74 -115.69
CA SER A 74 64.11 18.00 -114.24
C SER A 74 62.65 18.13 -113.81
N ASN A 75 61.82 18.80 -114.60
CA ASN A 75 60.43 19.09 -114.22
C ASN A 75 59.50 17.87 -114.34
N ALA A 76 59.69 17.02 -115.35
CA ALA A 76 58.90 15.79 -115.50
C ALA A 76 59.14 14.81 -114.33
N THR A 77 60.39 14.70 -113.88
CA THR A 77 60.75 13.80 -112.78
C THR A 77 60.24 14.30 -111.42
N SER A 78 60.19 15.62 -111.19
CA SER A 78 59.65 16.20 -109.94
C SER A 78 58.14 16.00 -109.80
N ALA A 79 57.36 16.23 -110.87
CA ALA A 79 55.90 16.13 -110.80
C ALA A 79 55.41 14.70 -110.53
N GLU A 80 56.07 13.68 -111.09
CA GLU A 80 55.75 12.28 -110.85
C GLU A 80 56.18 11.80 -109.45
N SER A 81 57.28 12.34 -108.93
CA SER A 81 57.75 12.11 -107.56
C SER A 81 56.78 12.66 -106.52
N ASP A 82 56.30 13.90 -106.69
CA ASP A 82 55.43 14.55 -105.70
C ASP A 82 54.05 13.89 -105.59
N LEU A 83 53.48 13.45 -106.73
CA LEU A 83 52.19 12.77 -106.76
C LEU A 83 52.26 11.36 -106.14
N LYS A 84 53.41 10.69 -106.29
CA LYS A 84 53.68 9.41 -105.61
C LYS A 84 53.86 9.63 -104.10
N GLY A 85 54.59 10.67 -103.70
CA GLY A 85 54.78 11.05 -102.30
C GLY A 85 53.46 11.35 -101.58
N ALA A 86 52.52 12.04 -102.21
CA ALA A 86 51.22 12.36 -101.62
C ALA A 86 50.35 11.10 -101.40
N LYS A 87 50.34 10.15 -102.35
CA LYS A 87 49.61 8.88 -102.20
C LYS A 87 50.21 8.00 -101.11
N GLU A 88 51.54 7.96 -101.01
CA GLU A 88 52.24 7.24 -99.94
C GLU A 88 51.96 7.87 -98.57
N ALA A 89 51.93 9.20 -98.46
CA ALA A 89 51.64 9.88 -97.19
C ALA A 89 50.21 9.60 -96.67
N VAL A 90 49.21 9.53 -97.55
CA VAL A 90 47.83 9.21 -97.13
C VAL A 90 47.70 7.75 -96.70
N ALA A 91 48.35 6.83 -97.42
CA ALA A 91 48.42 5.43 -97.01
C ALA A 91 49.09 5.28 -95.64
N GLN A 92 50.20 6.00 -95.41
CA GLN A 92 50.89 6.04 -94.12
C GLN A 92 50.03 6.65 -93.01
N LEU A 93 49.17 7.63 -93.32
CA LEU A 93 48.28 8.23 -92.32
C LEU A 93 47.21 7.24 -91.85
N TYR A 94 46.61 6.47 -92.76
CA TYR A 94 45.61 5.48 -92.41
C TYR A 94 46.21 4.36 -91.56
N VAL A 95 47.43 3.93 -91.91
CA VAL A 95 48.22 3.00 -91.10
C VAL A 95 48.45 3.59 -89.70
N ARG A 96 48.94 4.83 -89.59
CA ARG A 96 49.18 5.50 -88.29
C ARG A 96 47.92 5.63 -87.43
N VAL A 97 46.78 5.99 -88.01
CA VAL A 97 45.54 6.12 -87.25
C VAL A 97 45.05 4.75 -86.78
N SER A 98 45.20 3.72 -87.60
CA SER A 98 44.91 2.34 -87.17
C SER A 98 45.86 1.89 -86.06
N GLU A 99 47.15 2.19 -86.18
CA GLU A 99 48.19 1.88 -85.19
C GLU A 99 47.93 2.58 -83.86
N ILE A 100 47.55 3.87 -83.87
CA ILE A 100 47.20 4.62 -82.65
C ILE A 100 45.94 4.04 -82.00
N ARG A 101 44.94 3.64 -82.79
CA ARG A 101 43.72 3.02 -82.25
C ARG A 101 44.00 1.67 -81.61
N THR A 102 44.82 0.84 -82.24
CA THR A 102 45.29 -0.42 -81.63
C THR A 102 46.15 -0.13 -80.40
N GLN A 103 47.10 0.80 -80.45
CA GLN A 103 47.90 1.18 -79.28
C GLN A 103 47.07 1.73 -78.12
N ALA A 104 46.00 2.48 -78.40
CA ALA A 104 45.09 3.00 -77.37
C ALA A 104 44.25 1.88 -76.74
N SER A 105 43.76 0.93 -77.56
CA SER A 105 43.06 -0.28 -77.09
C SER A 105 43.97 -1.16 -76.24
N ASP A 106 45.19 -1.40 -76.72
CA ASP A 106 46.22 -2.15 -75.99
C ASP A 106 46.59 -1.42 -74.69
N SER A 107 46.68 -0.09 -74.71
CA SER A 107 46.93 0.72 -73.51
C SER A 107 45.78 0.66 -72.50
N GLU A 108 44.52 0.63 -72.95
CA GLU A 108 43.35 0.45 -72.08
C GLU A 108 43.36 -0.93 -71.43
N GLU A 109 43.66 -1.98 -72.21
CA GLU A 109 43.79 -3.36 -71.70
C GLU A 109 44.94 -3.49 -70.70
N ILE A 110 46.11 -2.90 -70.99
CA ILE A 110 47.26 -2.86 -70.08
C ILE A 110 46.92 -2.10 -68.80
N VAL A 111 46.24 -0.96 -68.87
CA VAL A 111 45.86 -0.18 -67.67
C VAL A 111 44.84 -0.95 -66.82
N LYS A 112 43.89 -1.63 -67.46
CA LYS A 112 42.91 -2.47 -66.77
C LYS A 112 43.59 -3.64 -66.04
N ASP A 113 44.54 -4.30 -66.70
CA ASP A 113 45.37 -5.36 -66.10
C ASP A 113 46.23 -4.80 -64.94
N LEU A 114 46.84 -3.64 -65.12
CA LEU A 114 47.60 -2.97 -64.06
C LEU A 114 46.73 -2.64 -62.83
N CYS A 115 45.53 -2.10 -63.04
CA CYS A 115 44.60 -1.79 -61.94
C CYS A 115 44.12 -3.05 -61.22
N GLN A 116 43.91 -4.15 -61.95
CA GLN A 116 43.58 -5.45 -61.35
C GLN A 116 44.74 -5.96 -60.49
N ASN A 117 45.96 -5.94 -61.02
CA ASN A 117 47.17 -6.34 -60.29
C ASN A 117 47.43 -5.46 -59.05
N ILE A 118 47.18 -4.15 -59.11
CA ILE A 118 47.27 -3.25 -57.95
C ILE A 118 46.24 -3.63 -56.88
N ARG A 119 45.03 -3.99 -57.28
CA ARG A 119 43.98 -4.41 -56.34
C ARG A 119 44.31 -5.74 -55.70
N GLU A 120 44.82 -6.71 -56.46
CA GLU A 120 45.30 -7.99 -55.95
C GLU A 120 46.47 -7.79 -54.98
N LEU A 121 47.40 -6.88 -55.29
CA LEU A 121 48.49 -6.50 -54.40
C LEU A 121 47.99 -5.83 -53.11
N ASP A 122 46.98 -4.96 -53.19
CA ASP A 122 46.42 -4.30 -52.00
C ASP A 122 45.62 -5.29 -51.12
N VAL A 123 44.88 -6.21 -51.74
CA VAL A 123 44.26 -7.35 -51.04
C VAL A 123 45.32 -8.23 -50.39
N ALA A 124 46.43 -8.52 -51.09
CA ALA A 124 47.54 -9.27 -50.52
C ALA A 124 48.20 -8.51 -49.35
N LYS A 125 48.43 -7.20 -49.49
CA LYS A 125 49.02 -6.34 -48.46
C LYS A 125 48.13 -6.25 -47.22
N THR A 126 46.82 -6.06 -47.39
CA THR A 126 45.85 -6.00 -46.28
C THR A 126 45.75 -7.35 -45.58
N ASN A 127 45.67 -8.46 -46.33
CA ASN A 127 45.67 -9.81 -45.78
C ASN A 127 46.97 -10.14 -45.04
N LEU A 128 48.14 -9.76 -45.59
CA LEU A 128 49.44 -9.91 -44.94
C LEU A 128 49.51 -9.08 -43.66
N THR A 129 49.08 -7.83 -43.69
CA THR A 129 49.07 -6.94 -42.52
C THR A 129 48.17 -7.49 -41.42
N SER A 130 46.97 -7.98 -41.79
CA SER A 130 46.05 -8.65 -40.87
C SER A 130 46.66 -9.92 -40.28
N SER A 131 47.29 -10.76 -41.11
CA SER A 131 47.96 -12.00 -40.67
C SER A 131 49.12 -11.71 -39.71
N ILE A 132 49.96 -10.72 -40.02
CA ILE A 132 51.06 -10.29 -39.14
C ILE A 132 50.51 -9.77 -37.81
N ASN A 133 49.46 -8.95 -37.82
CA ASN A 133 48.86 -8.42 -36.59
C ASN A 133 48.22 -9.53 -35.74
N THR A 134 47.53 -10.50 -36.35
CA THR A 134 46.96 -11.64 -35.60
C THR A 134 48.06 -12.52 -34.99
N LEU A 135 49.12 -12.84 -35.73
CA LEU A 135 50.29 -13.56 -35.21
C LEU A 135 50.97 -12.80 -34.07
N ARG A 136 51.13 -11.48 -34.22
CA ARG A 136 51.69 -10.61 -33.17
C ARG A 136 50.81 -10.60 -31.92
N SER A 137 49.49 -10.57 -32.05
CA SER A 137 48.56 -10.66 -30.92
C SER A 137 48.66 -12.02 -30.20
N VAL A 138 48.83 -13.13 -30.93
CA VAL A 138 49.07 -14.46 -30.32
C VAL A 138 50.42 -14.50 -29.59
N GLN A 139 51.48 -13.92 -30.18
CA GLN A 139 52.79 -13.82 -29.54
C GLN A 139 52.73 -12.97 -28.26
N LEU A 140 52.03 -11.83 -28.31
CA LEU A 140 51.87 -10.95 -27.16
C LEU A 140 51.04 -11.63 -26.06
N TRP A 141 49.99 -12.39 -26.42
CA TRP A 141 49.24 -13.20 -25.46
C TRP A 141 50.14 -14.25 -24.77
N MET A 142 50.97 -14.98 -25.52
CA MET A 142 51.95 -15.92 -24.96
C MET A 142 52.92 -15.23 -23.98
N LEU A 143 53.43 -14.06 -24.36
CA LEU A 143 54.32 -13.29 -23.51
C LEU A 143 53.62 -12.87 -22.20
N GLN A 144 52.37 -12.40 -22.28
CA GLN A 144 51.61 -12.02 -21.09
C GLN A 144 51.32 -13.22 -20.18
N LEU A 145 51.03 -14.40 -20.73
CA LEU A 145 50.84 -15.62 -19.93
C LEU A 145 52.15 -16.05 -19.24
N GLN A 146 53.30 -15.87 -19.89
CA GLN A 146 54.61 -16.12 -19.27
C GLN A 146 54.92 -15.12 -18.16
N VAL A 147 54.65 -13.83 -18.38
CA VAL A 147 54.78 -12.79 -17.35
C VAL A 147 53.85 -13.10 -16.17
N LEU A 148 52.60 -13.48 -16.42
CA LEU A 148 51.63 -13.87 -15.40
C LEU A 148 52.15 -15.03 -14.53
N SER A 149 52.63 -16.12 -15.15
CA SER A 149 53.21 -17.25 -14.42
C SER A 149 54.39 -16.82 -13.54
N SER A 150 55.35 -16.08 -14.11
CA SER A 150 56.56 -15.67 -13.40
C SER A 150 56.31 -14.65 -12.27
N SER A 151 55.36 -13.73 -12.47
CA SER A 151 54.96 -12.73 -11.48
C SER A 151 54.18 -13.38 -10.34
N PHE A 152 53.36 -14.38 -10.64
CA PHE A 152 52.65 -15.17 -9.65
C PHE A 152 53.60 -16.02 -8.79
N GLU A 153 54.57 -16.70 -9.39
CA GLU A 153 55.62 -17.43 -8.66
C GLU A 153 56.43 -16.52 -7.72
N LYS A 154 56.71 -15.29 -8.16
CA LYS A 154 57.40 -14.25 -7.37
C LYS A 154 56.49 -13.52 -6.38
N ARG A 155 55.21 -13.89 -6.28
CA ARG A 155 54.20 -13.29 -5.38
C ARG A 155 53.97 -11.79 -5.59
N ARG A 156 54.16 -11.29 -6.82
CA ARG A 156 53.92 -9.89 -7.18
C ARG A 156 52.52 -9.75 -7.80
N PHE A 157 51.51 -9.60 -6.96
CA PHE A 157 50.11 -9.60 -7.38
C PHE A 157 49.74 -8.42 -8.27
N SER A 158 50.30 -7.22 -8.03
CA SER A 158 50.15 -6.07 -8.94
C SER A 158 50.59 -6.38 -10.39
N GLN A 159 51.77 -6.99 -10.55
CA GLN A 159 52.28 -7.35 -11.88
C GLN A 159 51.50 -8.50 -12.51
N ALA A 160 51.03 -9.46 -11.70
CA ALA A 160 50.18 -10.54 -12.14
C ALA A 160 48.81 -10.02 -12.63
N ARG A 161 48.22 -9.04 -11.94
CA ARG A 161 46.97 -8.38 -12.34
C ARG A 161 47.11 -7.75 -13.73
N ASP A 162 48.15 -6.93 -13.93
CA ASP A 162 48.33 -6.21 -15.19
C ASP A 162 48.54 -7.17 -16.38
N ALA A 163 49.35 -8.22 -16.15
CA ALA A 163 49.55 -9.29 -17.14
C ALA A 163 48.25 -10.05 -17.45
N LEU A 164 47.43 -10.35 -16.44
CA LEU A 164 46.15 -11.02 -16.62
C LEU A 164 45.14 -10.12 -17.36
N GLN A 165 45.07 -8.83 -17.02
CA GLN A 165 44.18 -7.87 -17.69
C GLN A 165 44.50 -7.79 -19.19
N GLU A 166 45.79 -7.75 -19.53
CA GLU A 166 46.24 -7.69 -20.91
C GLU A 166 46.03 -9.03 -21.63
N ALA A 167 46.28 -10.17 -20.96
CA ALA A 167 45.98 -11.50 -21.48
C ALA A 167 44.48 -11.70 -21.77
N LEU A 168 43.59 -11.16 -20.91
CA LEU A 168 42.14 -11.22 -21.11
C LEU A 168 41.71 -10.49 -22.39
N LYS A 169 42.31 -9.34 -22.72
CA LYS A 169 42.02 -8.62 -23.99
C LYS A 169 42.32 -9.48 -25.21
N TYR A 170 43.47 -10.17 -25.21
CA TYR A 170 43.81 -11.09 -26.31
C TYR A 170 42.88 -12.29 -26.34
N SER A 171 42.58 -12.90 -25.18
CA SER A 171 41.64 -14.02 -25.12
C SER A 171 40.26 -13.68 -25.70
N ALA A 172 39.79 -12.44 -25.49
CA ALA A 172 38.53 -11.95 -26.04
C ALA A 172 38.59 -11.76 -27.56
N MET A 173 39.71 -11.25 -28.09
CA MET A 173 39.94 -11.11 -29.54
C MET A 173 39.89 -12.47 -30.25
N PHE A 174 40.38 -13.54 -29.61
CA PHE A 174 40.40 -14.89 -30.16
C PHE A 174 39.17 -15.74 -29.78
N ALA A 175 38.14 -15.17 -29.15
CA ALA A 175 36.96 -15.91 -28.69
C ALA A 175 36.17 -16.59 -29.82
N LYS A 176 36.23 -16.05 -31.05
CA LYS A 176 35.60 -16.64 -32.26
C LYS A 176 36.46 -17.71 -32.93
N MET A 177 37.74 -17.82 -32.57
CA MET A 177 38.74 -18.70 -33.19
C MET A 177 39.23 -19.78 -32.20
N LYS A 178 38.32 -20.30 -31.35
CA LYS A 178 38.64 -21.26 -30.29
C LYS A 178 39.07 -22.64 -30.81
N ASP A 179 38.69 -22.97 -32.04
CA ASP A 179 38.97 -24.29 -32.64
C ASP A 179 40.41 -24.46 -33.11
N ILE A 180 41.17 -23.35 -33.21
CA ILE A 180 42.59 -23.39 -33.58
C ILE A 180 43.38 -24.03 -32.43
N PRO A 181 44.17 -25.09 -32.66
CA PRO A 181 44.82 -25.87 -31.59
C PRO A 181 45.73 -25.01 -30.71
N LYS A 182 46.44 -24.03 -31.29
CA LYS A 182 47.31 -23.14 -30.51
C LYS A 182 46.52 -22.17 -29.64
N VAL A 183 45.39 -21.65 -30.13
CA VAL A 183 44.50 -20.76 -29.34
C VAL A 183 43.87 -21.53 -28.19
N LYS A 184 43.45 -22.78 -28.44
CA LYS A 184 42.95 -23.68 -27.40
C LYS A 184 44.00 -23.96 -26.32
N GLU A 185 45.22 -24.31 -26.72
CA GLU A 185 46.35 -24.53 -25.80
C GLU A 185 46.61 -23.30 -24.91
N LEU A 186 46.58 -22.09 -25.48
CA LEU A 186 46.79 -20.84 -24.72
C LEU A 186 45.64 -20.52 -23.78
N ASN A 187 44.40 -20.78 -24.20
CA ASN A 187 43.23 -20.59 -23.37
C ASN A 187 43.21 -21.59 -22.19
N ASP A 188 43.57 -22.84 -22.45
CA ASP A 188 43.69 -23.88 -21.42
C ASP A 188 44.79 -23.51 -20.41
N LYS A 189 45.95 -23.04 -20.88
CA LYS A 189 47.04 -22.54 -20.02
C LYS A 189 46.61 -21.33 -19.19
N GLN A 190 45.91 -20.37 -19.80
CA GLN A 190 45.37 -19.21 -19.09
C GLN A 190 44.39 -19.65 -17.99
N THR A 191 43.46 -20.54 -18.32
CA THR A 191 42.47 -21.07 -17.37
C THR A 191 43.15 -21.83 -16.22
N GLN A 192 44.19 -22.61 -16.52
CA GLN A 192 44.97 -23.33 -15.52
C GLN A 192 45.72 -22.38 -14.57
N LEU A 193 46.41 -21.37 -15.10
CA LEU A 193 47.09 -20.35 -14.29
C LEU A 193 46.10 -19.58 -13.42
N CYS A 194 44.95 -19.20 -13.97
CA CYS A 194 43.86 -18.58 -13.24
C CYS A 194 43.39 -19.48 -12.07
N ARG A 195 43.11 -20.77 -12.31
CA ARG A 195 42.70 -21.70 -11.25
C ARG A 195 43.77 -21.88 -10.17
N GLN A 196 45.05 -21.95 -10.54
CA GLN A 196 46.16 -22.04 -9.58
C GLN A 196 46.27 -20.78 -8.73
N ALA A 197 46.13 -19.61 -9.35
CA ALA A 197 46.12 -18.32 -8.66
C ALA A 197 44.95 -18.20 -7.68
N GLU A 198 43.73 -18.55 -8.11
CA GLU A 198 42.54 -18.55 -7.25
C GLU A 198 42.73 -19.49 -6.05
N TYR A 199 43.18 -20.72 -6.30
CA TYR A 199 43.37 -21.71 -5.25
C TYR A 199 44.39 -21.24 -4.21
N TYR A 200 45.53 -20.70 -4.66
CA TYR A 200 46.56 -20.16 -3.77
C TYR A 200 46.04 -18.96 -2.98
N ILE A 201 45.50 -17.94 -3.66
CA ILE A 201 44.98 -16.74 -2.97
C ILE A 201 43.94 -17.15 -1.92
N ARG A 202 42.99 -17.99 -2.31
CA ARG A 202 41.95 -18.49 -1.40
C ARG A 202 42.51 -19.27 -0.22
N ASN A 203 43.48 -20.17 -0.44
CA ASN A 203 43.95 -21.10 0.59
C ASN A 203 45.12 -20.63 1.44
N THR A 204 46.02 -19.82 0.89
CA THR A 204 47.23 -19.40 1.59
C THR A 204 47.19 -17.92 1.97
N VAL A 205 46.63 -17.04 1.13
CA VAL A 205 46.52 -15.62 1.46
C VAL A 205 45.33 -15.36 2.40
N PHE A 206 44.19 -16.01 2.14
CA PHE A 206 42.97 -15.87 2.93
C PHE A 206 42.62 -17.12 3.76
N GLY A 207 43.45 -18.16 3.78
CA GLY A 207 43.20 -19.38 4.56
C GLY A 207 43.86 -19.41 5.94
N GLU A 208 45.08 -18.88 6.09
CA GLU A 208 45.79 -18.72 7.37
C GLU A 208 45.53 -17.32 7.93
N VAL A 209 44.29 -17.09 8.35
CA VAL A 209 43.84 -15.78 8.81
C VAL A 209 44.31 -15.56 10.25
N ASN A 210 45.53 -15.02 10.40
CA ASN A 210 45.90 -14.29 11.61
C ASN A 210 45.64 -12.79 11.32
N LEU A 211 44.44 -12.33 11.69
CA LEU A 211 43.81 -11.06 11.30
C LEU A 211 44.63 -9.79 11.56
N GLU A 212 45.68 -9.89 12.38
CA GLU A 212 46.47 -8.76 12.86
C GLU A 212 47.91 -8.76 12.30
N ALA A 213 48.33 -9.80 11.57
CA ALA A 213 49.72 -10.01 11.15
C ALA A 213 49.96 -9.96 9.63
N MET A 214 48.92 -9.69 8.84
CA MET A 214 48.99 -9.71 7.37
C MET A 214 49.06 -8.28 6.79
N ASP A 215 49.71 -8.14 5.64
CA ASP A 215 49.89 -6.87 4.93
C ASP A 215 48.66 -6.56 4.07
N ASP A 216 47.84 -5.59 4.50
CA ASP A 216 46.62 -5.14 3.82
C ASP A 216 46.85 -4.84 2.33
N SER A 217 48.03 -4.30 2.00
CA SER A 217 48.40 -3.97 0.62
C SER A 217 48.46 -5.23 -0.25
N ARG A 218 49.09 -6.31 0.25
CA ARG A 218 49.19 -7.58 -0.49
C ARG A 218 47.84 -8.24 -0.68
N MET A 219 46.96 -8.15 0.33
CA MET A 219 45.61 -8.69 0.23
C MET A 219 44.78 -7.92 -0.79
N ALA A 220 44.89 -6.59 -0.81
CA ALA A 220 44.22 -5.74 -1.80
C ALA A 220 44.70 -6.05 -3.23
N GLU A 221 46.02 -6.21 -3.42
CA GLU A 221 46.57 -6.60 -4.72
C GLU A 221 46.11 -8.00 -5.15
N ALA A 222 46.06 -8.97 -4.23
CA ALA A 222 45.56 -10.31 -4.51
C ALA A 222 44.07 -10.31 -4.89
N CYS A 223 43.23 -9.52 -4.19
CA CYS A 223 41.83 -9.30 -4.56
C CYS A 223 41.70 -8.70 -5.96
N ALA A 224 42.57 -7.76 -6.34
CA ALA A 224 42.55 -7.15 -7.66
C ALA A 224 42.85 -8.15 -8.79
N VAL A 225 43.67 -9.18 -8.54
CA VAL A 225 43.87 -10.29 -9.49
C VAL A 225 42.58 -11.11 -9.64
N VAL A 226 41.93 -11.46 -8.53
CA VAL A 226 40.70 -12.26 -8.53
C VAL A 226 39.52 -11.50 -9.11
N ASP A 227 39.50 -10.17 -9.01
CA ASP A 227 38.42 -9.35 -9.58
C ASP A 227 38.35 -9.40 -11.12
N LEU A 228 39.47 -9.68 -11.78
CA LEU A 228 39.54 -9.89 -13.23
C LEU A 228 39.06 -11.29 -13.66
N MET A 229 38.86 -12.19 -12.71
CA MET A 229 38.41 -13.56 -12.96
C MET A 229 36.89 -13.67 -13.02
N GLU A 230 36.39 -14.88 -13.26
CA GLU A 230 34.97 -15.21 -13.26
C GLU A 230 34.30 -14.97 -11.89
N GLU A 231 33.01 -14.64 -11.90
CA GLU A 231 32.23 -14.30 -10.71
C GLU A 231 32.19 -15.45 -9.67
N GLU A 232 32.26 -16.71 -10.14
CA GLU A 232 32.32 -17.89 -9.27
C GLU A 232 33.57 -17.91 -8.39
N SER A 233 34.71 -17.45 -8.91
CA SER A 233 35.97 -17.35 -8.17
C SER A 233 35.90 -16.29 -7.07
N LYS A 234 35.26 -15.15 -7.36
CA LYS A 234 35.03 -14.07 -6.39
C LYS A 234 34.12 -14.56 -5.25
N LYS A 235 33.03 -15.24 -5.59
CA LYS A 235 32.12 -15.85 -4.62
C LYS A 235 32.84 -16.89 -3.74
N LYS A 236 33.60 -17.82 -4.33
CA LYS A 236 34.38 -18.82 -3.59
C LYS A 236 35.37 -18.22 -2.60
N LEU A 237 36.05 -17.13 -2.99
CA LEU A 237 36.98 -16.43 -2.10
C LEU A 237 36.24 -15.72 -0.97
N ARG A 238 35.18 -14.98 -1.31
CA ARG A 238 34.34 -14.24 -0.37
C ARG A 238 33.70 -15.16 0.67
N ASP A 239 33.05 -16.23 0.22
CA ASP A 239 32.35 -17.17 1.10
C ASP A 239 33.34 -17.83 2.07
N ARG A 240 34.52 -18.24 1.59
CA ARG A 240 35.57 -18.80 2.44
C ARG A 240 36.14 -17.83 3.47
N PHE A 241 36.30 -16.56 3.08
CA PHE A 241 36.73 -15.51 3.99
C PHE A 241 35.68 -15.25 5.08
N ILE A 242 34.41 -15.18 4.70
CA ILE A 242 33.28 -15.02 5.63
C ILE A 242 33.20 -16.21 6.60
N ASP A 243 33.31 -17.44 6.09
CA ASP A 243 33.32 -18.65 6.92
C ASP A 243 34.45 -18.62 7.95
N LYS A 244 35.63 -18.15 7.55
CA LYS A 244 36.78 -18.03 8.46
C LYS A 244 36.56 -16.95 9.53
N LEU A 245 35.98 -15.80 9.18
CA LEU A 245 35.61 -14.77 10.15
C LEU A 245 34.56 -15.27 11.16
N LEU A 246 33.60 -16.08 10.70
CA LEU A 246 32.53 -16.64 11.52
C LEU A 246 32.95 -17.92 12.27
N GLU A 247 34.16 -18.44 12.09
CA GLU A 247 34.64 -19.60 12.86
C GLU A 247 34.69 -19.27 14.37
N CYS A 248 35.19 -18.09 14.73
CA CYS A 248 35.18 -17.58 16.10
C CYS A 248 33.76 -17.45 16.67
N TYR A 249 32.79 -17.08 15.82
CA TYR A 249 31.39 -17.03 16.19
C TYR A 249 30.84 -18.43 16.51
N SER A 250 31.06 -19.38 15.60
CA SER A 250 30.61 -20.78 15.74
C SER A 250 31.21 -21.46 16.97
N LEU A 251 32.46 -21.15 17.33
CA LEU A 251 33.11 -21.66 18.54
C LEU A 251 32.51 -21.03 19.81
N ARG A 252 32.33 -19.70 19.83
CA ARG A 252 31.83 -18.99 21.01
C ARG A 252 30.38 -19.34 21.35
N PHE A 253 29.53 -19.48 20.33
CA PHE A 253 28.10 -19.74 20.48
C PHE A 253 27.72 -21.19 20.17
N LYS A 254 28.69 -22.11 20.34
CA LYS A 254 28.48 -23.55 20.17
C LYS A 254 27.37 -24.05 21.10
N ARG A 255 26.58 -25.02 20.63
CA ARG A 255 25.50 -25.64 21.40
C ARG A 255 25.98 -26.15 22.76
N GLY A 256 25.17 -25.94 23.79
CA GLY A 256 25.46 -26.34 25.17
C GLY A 256 26.34 -25.36 25.97
N THR A 257 26.89 -24.31 25.35
CA THR A 257 27.59 -23.26 26.10
C THR A 257 26.61 -22.28 26.76
N ASP A 258 27.05 -21.61 27.83
CA ASP A 258 26.24 -20.60 28.53
C ASP A 258 25.93 -19.37 27.64
N GLU A 259 26.78 -19.10 26.64
CA GLU A 259 26.59 -18.05 25.64
C GLU A 259 25.53 -18.40 24.58
N ALA A 260 25.25 -19.70 24.37
CA ALA A 260 24.28 -20.16 23.39
C ALA A 260 22.83 -20.13 23.91
N LYS A 261 22.61 -19.82 25.20
CA LYS A 261 21.28 -19.72 25.81
C LYS A 261 20.44 -18.61 25.18
N LEU A 262 19.13 -18.84 25.12
CA LEU A 262 18.16 -17.92 24.51
C LEU A 262 18.18 -16.52 25.15
N GLU A 263 18.26 -16.45 26.48
CA GLU A 263 18.33 -15.19 27.24
C GLU A 263 19.51 -14.29 26.83
N ARG A 264 20.60 -14.88 26.35
CA ARG A 264 21.84 -14.16 25.99
C ARG A 264 22.00 -13.93 24.49
N THR A 265 20.91 -14.07 23.72
CA THR A 265 20.92 -13.86 22.27
C THR A 265 21.47 -12.49 21.88
N GLU A 266 21.26 -11.44 22.69
CA GLU A 266 21.82 -10.10 22.45
C GLU A 266 23.35 -10.11 22.28
N ARG A 267 24.07 -11.02 22.94
CA ARG A 267 25.54 -11.14 22.81
C ARG A 267 25.97 -11.53 21.40
N ARG A 268 25.14 -12.27 20.66
CA ARG A 268 25.38 -12.58 19.23
C ARG A 268 25.37 -11.30 18.39
N TYR A 269 24.46 -10.38 18.69
CA TYR A 269 24.32 -9.10 17.98
C TYR A 269 25.44 -8.12 18.32
N VAL A 270 25.84 -8.06 19.59
CA VAL A 270 27.02 -7.28 20.01
C VAL A 270 28.28 -7.81 19.33
N PHE A 271 28.43 -9.14 19.24
CA PHE A 271 29.55 -9.75 18.51
C PHE A 271 29.56 -9.33 17.04
N LEU A 272 28.42 -9.34 16.34
CA LEU A 272 28.35 -8.89 14.95
C LEU A 272 28.75 -7.42 14.79
N ARG A 273 28.26 -6.53 15.66
CA ARG A 273 28.64 -5.11 15.62
C ARG A 273 30.16 -4.93 15.77
N GLY A 274 30.76 -5.59 16.75
CA GLY A 274 32.22 -5.56 16.94
C GLY A 274 33.00 -6.21 15.78
N LEU A 275 32.45 -7.25 15.14
CA LEU A 275 33.05 -7.86 13.96
C LEU A 275 33.03 -6.91 12.76
N LEU A 276 31.92 -6.17 12.56
CA LEU A 276 31.80 -5.17 11.49
C LEU A 276 32.73 -3.98 11.73
N GLU A 277 32.85 -3.49 12.97
CA GLU A 277 33.81 -2.44 13.32
C GLU A 277 35.26 -2.87 13.03
N ARG A 278 35.62 -4.11 13.40
CA ARG A 278 36.94 -4.68 13.11
C ARG A 278 37.15 -4.88 11.60
N TYR A 279 36.11 -5.28 10.87
CA TYR A 279 36.17 -5.38 9.42
C TYR A 279 36.45 -4.02 8.79
N ASP A 280 35.76 -2.96 9.24
CA ASP A 280 35.94 -1.61 8.72
C ASP A 280 37.31 -1.01 9.04
N SER A 281 37.94 -1.41 10.14
CA SER A 281 39.29 -0.93 10.49
C SER A 281 40.41 -1.60 9.68
N VAL A 282 40.25 -2.88 9.33
CA VAL A 282 41.32 -3.68 8.69
C VAL A 282 41.06 -3.91 7.19
N PHE A 283 39.83 -4.28 6.81
CA PHE A 283 39.54 -4.82 5.46
C PHE A 283 38.80 -3.87 4.53
N LYS A 284 38.47 -2.65 4.98
CA LYS A 284 37.70 -1.68 4.20
C LYS A 284 38.31 -1.36 2.83
N ASN A 285 39.65 -1.37 2.75
CA ASN A 285 40.39 -1.07 1.51
C ASN A 285 40.90 -2.34 0.79
N VAL A 286 40.70 -3.52 1.37
CA VAL A 286 41.19 -4.79 0.84
C VAL A 286 40.27 -5.32 -0.27
N PHE A 287 38.95 -5.25 -0.06
CA PHE A 287 37.98 -5.79 -1.00
C PHE A 287 37.34 -4.70 -1.87
N PRO A 288 37.15 -4.96 -3.18
CA PRO A 288 36.36 -4.08 -4.03
C PRO A 288 34.91 -3.95 -3.54
N ARG A 289 34.35 -2.73 -3.59
CA ARG A 289 33.00 -2.44 -3.05
C ARG A 289 31.89 -3.29 -3.69
N HIS A 290 32.03 -3.65 -4.97
CA HIS A 290 31.02 -4.45 -5.70
C HIS A 290 30.99 -5.92 -5.28
N TRP A 291 31.95 -6.40 -4.48
CA TRP A 291 31.92 -7.77 -3.94
C TRP A 291 30.91 -7.92 -2.80
N CYS A 292 30.46 -6.80 -2.23
CA CYS A 292 29.48 -6.74 -1.15
C CYS A 292 29.84 -7.64 0.06
N VAL A 293 31.12 -7.75 0.40
CA VAL A 293 31.62 -8.60 1.48
C VAL A 293 30.94 -8.32 2.84
N PRO A 294 30.82 -7.07 3.33
CA PRO A 294 30.17 -6.83 4.62
C PRO A 294 28.67 -7.16 4.58
N GLN A 295 28.00 -6.97 3.45
CA GLN A 295 26.59 -7.33 3.30
C GLN A 295 26.40 -8.86 3.34
N GLU A 296 27.22 -9.61 2.60
CA GLU A 296 27.17 -11.07 2.55
C GLU A 296 27.59 -11.71 3.89
N LEU A 297 28.51 -11.06 4.62
CA LEU A 297 28.84 -11.42 5.99
C LEU A 297 27.61 -11.33 6.90
N CYS A 298 26.85 -10.24 6.80
CA CYS A 298 25.61 -10.07 7.57
C CYS A 298 24.55 -11.11 7.17
N VAL A 299 24.41 -11.44 5.89
CA VAL A 299 23.49 -12.49 5.42
C VAL A 299 23.87 -13.84 6.03
N THR A 300 25.13 -14.23 5.92
CA THR A 300 25.63 -15.52 6.43
C THR A 300 25.50 -15.60 7.95
N PHE A 301 25.81 -14.51 8.66
CA PHE A 301 25.58 -14.42 10.10
C PHE A 301 24.09 -14.58 10.46
N CYS A 302 23.18 -13.90 9.75
CA CYS A 302 21.75 -14.02 10.01
C CYS A 302 21.27 -15.46 9.79
N LEU A 303 21.74 -16.14 8.74
CA LEU A 303 21.38 -17.53 8.45
C LEU A 303 21.90 -18.50 9.53
N HIS A 304 23.16 -18.38 9.96
CA HIS A 304 23.71 -19.18 11.06
C HIS A 304 22.98 -18.92 12.38
N THR A 305 22.74 -17.65 12.70
CA THR A 305 22.04 -17.26 13.93
C THR A 305 20.60 -17.76 13.93
N LYS A 306 19.90 -17.67 12.80
CA LYS A 306 18.56 -18.24 12.63
C LYS A 306 18.57 -19.74 12.92
N GLN A 307 19.48 -20.51 12.31
CA GLN A 307 19.55 -21.97 12.49
C GLN A 307 19.80 -22.36 13.96
N GLU A 308 20.69 -21.64 14.64
CA GLU A 308 20.97 -21.92 16.06
C GLU A 308 19.81 -21.49 16.97
N LEU A 309 19.11 -20.39 16.67
CA LEU A 309 17.92 -19.98 17.42
C LEU A 309 16.73 -20.91 17.16
N ASP A 310 16.54 -21.37 15.92
CA ASP A 310 15.54 -22.39 15.57
C ASP A 310 15.74 -23.65 16.42
N TYR A 311 16.98 -24.08 16.61
CA TYR A 311 17.31 -25.21 17.46
C TYR A 311 17.03 -24.91 18.95
N ALA A 312 17.53 -23.78 19.47
CA ALA A 312 17.37 -23.40 20.87
C ALA A 312 15.89 -23.22 21.28
N LEU A 313 15.07 -22.64 20.39
CA LEU A 313 13.63 -22.46 20.61
C LEU A 313 12.87 -23.80 20.60
N ARG A 314 13.25 -24.73 19.72
CA ARG A 314 12.67 -26.08 19.70
C ARG A 314 13.01 -26.88 20.96
N GLU A 315 14.25 -26.79 21.43
CA GLU A 315 14.69 -27.45 22.67
C GLU A 315 13.98 -26.86 23.90
N ALA A 316 13.78 -25.54 23.91
CA ALA A 316 13.17 -24.84 25.03
C ALA A 316 11.64 -24.80 24.99
N ALA A 317 10.97 -25.23 23.90
CA ALA A 317 9.58 -24.94 23.54
C ALA A 317 8.53 -24.98 24.69
N ASN A 318 8.68 -25.87 25.67
CA ASN A 318 7.74 -26.05 26.78
C ASN A 318 8.14 -25.33 28.09
N LYS A 319 9.28 -24.63 28.12
CA LYS A 319 9.86 -23.95 29.29
C LYS A 319 10.25 -22.50 29.01
N ILE A 320 9.92 -21.97 27.83
CA ILE A 320 10.26 -20.59 27.46
C ILE A 320 9.39 -19.65 28.28
N ASP A 321 10.04 -18.78 29.05
CA ASP A 321 9.38 -17.61 29.63
C ASP A 321 9.02 -16.61 28.52
N VAL A 322 7.76 -16.18 28.53
CA VAL A 322 7.20 -15.22 27.55
C VAL A 322 7.90 -13.86 27.65
N VAL A 323 8.36 -13.47 28.84
CA VAL A 323 9.13 -12.23 29.04
C VAL A 323 10.47 -12.31 28.33
N VAL A 324 11.18 -13.44 28.48
CA VAL A 324 12.44 -13.71 27.79
C VAL A 324 12.22 -13.76 26.28
N LEU A 325 11.19 -14.45 25.80
CA LEU A 325 10.85 -14.55 24.39
C LEU A 325 10.60 -13.16 23.78
N THR A 326 9.78 -12.34 24.46
CA THR A 326 9.47 -10.96 24.06
C THR A 326 10.73 -10.12 23.97
N TYR A 327 11.59 -10.18 24.99
CA TYR A 327 12.85 -9.44 25.03
C TYR A 327 13.77 -9.84 23.87
N VAL A 328 13.95 -11.13 23.62
CA VAL A 328 14.82 -11.64 22.54
C VAL A 328 14.28 -11.25 21.17
N ILE A 329 12.96 -11.35 20.94
CA ILE A 329 12.36 -10.91 19.68
C ILE A 329 12.60 -9.42 19.46
N GLN A 330 12.36 -8.58 20.47
CA GLN A 330 12.58 -7.13 20.35
C GLN A 330 14.04 -6.81 19.97
N LYS A 331 15.02 -7.45 20.63
CA LYS A 331 16.44 -7.29 20.29
C LYS A 331 16.77 -7.79 18.88
N THR A 332 16.09 -8.83 18.40
CA THR A 332 16.23 -9.35 17.04
C THR A 332 15.71 -8.34 16.00
N ILE A 333 14.57 -7.70 16.28
CA ILE A 333 14.00 -6.66 15.40
C ILE A 333 14.94 -5.46 15.30
N ASP A 334 15.47 -5.01 16.44
CA ASP A 334 16.38 -3.87 16.48
C ASP A 334 17.63 -4.13 15.63
N ILE A 335 18.29 -5.29 15.80
CA ILE A 335 19.51 -5.60 15.02
C ILE A 335 19.22 -5.78 13.52
N GLU A 336 18.13 -6.43 13.13
CA GLU A 336 17.81 -6.60 11.69
C GLU A 336 17.52 -5.25 11.02
N ARG A 337 16.84 -4.34 11.74
CA ARG A 337 16.62 -2.97 11.29
C ARG A 337 17.94 -2.21 11.20
N ASP A 338 18.78 -2.28 12.23
CA ASP A 338 20.09 -1.63 12.27
C ASP A 338 20.97 -2.13 11.11
N LEU A 339 21.03 -3.43 10.86
CA LEU A 339 21.78 -4.02 9.74
C LEU A 339 21.26 -3.53 8.40
N THR A 340 19.93 -3.49 8.22
CA THR A 340 19.33 -2.96 6.99
C THR A 340 19.73 -1.51 6.77
N GLN A 341 19.72 -0.68 7.82
CA GLN A 341 20.13 0.73 7.73
C GLN A 341 21.65 0.90 7.51
N MET A 342 22.48 0.18 8.26
CA MET A 342 23.94 0.28 8.18
C MET A 342 24.48 -0.20 6.84
N MET A 343 23.91 -1.26 6.28
CA MET A 343 24.34 -1.85 5.01
C MET A 343 23.76 -1.14 3.78
N THR A 344 22.90 -0.13 3.97
CA THR A 344 22.44 0.70 2.86
C THR A 344 23.59 1.53 2.30
N TRP A 345 23.73 1.50 0.98
CA TRP A 345 24.69 2.34 0.26
C TRP A 345 24.27 3.81 0.33
N LYS A 346 24.93 4.60 1.18
CA LYS A 346 24.70 6.06 1.28
C LYS A 346 25.28 6.80 0.07
N ASP A 347 26.46 6.42 -0.38
CA ASP A 347 27.13 7.05 -1.53
C ASP A 347 26.51 6.60 -2.87
N GLU A 348 26.47 7.49 -3.86
CA GLU A 348 26.23 7.12 -5.26
C GLU A 348 27.53 6.79 -5.98
N PHE A 349 27.59 5.63 -6.63
CA PHE A 349 28.71 5.22 -7.48
C PHE A 349 28.20 4.45 -8.71
N ALA A 350 28.98 4.45 -9.79
CA ALA A 350 28.55 4.01 -11.12
C ALA A 350 27.95 2.60 -11.18
N ILE A 351 28.38 1.68 -10.30
CA ILE A 351 27.97 0.27 -10.30
C ILE A 351 26.80 0.00 -9.34
N LYS A 352 26.41 0.95 -8.48
CA LYS A 352 25.40 0.77 -7.42
C LYS A 352 24.07 0.20 -7.92
N ARG A 353 23.58 0.66 -9.08
CA ARG A 353 22.30 0.22 -9.66
C ARG A 353 22.28 -1.26 -10.09
N LYS A 354 23.45 -1.87 -10.27
CA LYS A 354 23.59 -3.28 -10.65
C LYS A 354 23.77 -4.20 -9.43
N LEU A 355 23.92 -3.66 -8.23
CA LEU A 355 24.15 -4.44 -7.02
C LEU A 355 22.84 -4.91 -6.38
N PRO A 356 22.84 -6.06 -5.69
CA PRO A 356 21.68 -6.53 -4.94
C PRO A 356 21.29 -5.55 -3.83
N VAL A 357 19.97 -5.39 -3.61
CA VAL A 357 19.44 -4.68 -2.45
C VAL A 357 19.23 -5.70 -1.33
N TYR A 358 20.07 -5.61 -0.30
CA TYR A 358 19.99 -6.50 0.85
C TYR A 358 18.92 -6.02 1.83
N LYS A 359 18.07 -6.94 2.27
CA LYS A 359 17.07 -6.71 3.32
C LYS A 359 17.25 -7.78 4.39
N TYR A 360 17.49 -7.36 5.63
CA TYR A 360 17.76 -8.27 6.75
C TYR A 360 16.52 -8.54 7.61
N ASN A 361 15.54 -7.63 7.54
CA ASN A 361 14.26 -7.78 8.23
C ASN A 361 13.59 -9.11 7.88
N GLY A 362 13.29 -9.92 8.90
CA GLY A 362 12.62 -11.21 8.78
C GLY A 362 13.57 -12.42 8.73
N MET A 363 14.87 -12.24 8.51
CA MET A 363 15.78 -13.38 8.30
C MET A 363 15.95 -14.24 9.57
N ILE A 364 16.35 -13.62 10.68
CA ILE A 364 16.45 -14.25 11.99
C ILE A 364 15.05 -14.38 12.60
N LEU A 365 14.20 -13.36 12.47
CA LEU A 365 12.83 -13.35 13.02
C LEU A 365 11.99 -14.55 12.57
N SER A 366 12.24 -15.09 11.37
CA SER A 366 11.55 -16.29 10.89
C SER A 366 11.72 -17.52 11.79
N ALA A 367 12.77 -17.58 12.63
CA ALA A 367 12.95 -18.66 13.59
C ALA A 367 11.91 -18.66 14.73
N PHE A 368 11.36 -17.49 15.06
CA PHE A 368 10.42 -17.34 16.17
C PHE A 368 8.98 -17.68 15.77
N LYS A 369 8.67 -17.76 14.46
CA LYS A 369 7.29 -17.88 13.96
C LYS A 369 6.52 -19.06 14.58
N ALA A 370 7.15 -20.22 14.73
CA ALA A 370 6.53 -21.42 15.30
C ALA A 370 6.20 -21.28 16.81
N HIS A 371 6.80 -20.32 17.50
CA HIS A 371 6.68 -20.11 18.95
C HIS A 371 5.85 -18.87 19.30
N MET A 372 5.39 -18.10 18.31
CA MET A 372 4.58 -16.90 18.54
C MET A 372 3.23 -17.20 19.21
N GLY A 373 2.70 -18.41 19.06
CA GLY A 373 1.49 -18.85 19.76
C GLY A 373 1.59 -18.78 21.29
N LEU A 374 2.80 -18.84 21.86
CA LEU A 374 3.02 -18.66 23.30
C LEU A 374 2.66 -17.24 23.76
N LEU A 375 2.85 -16.22 22.91
CA LEU A 375 2.44 -14.84 23.20
C LEU A 375 0.92 -14.74 23.26
N VAL A 376 0.24 -15.37 22.30
CA VAL A 376 -1.23 -15.40 22.23
C VAL A 376 -1.82 -16.16 23.42
N GLN A 377 -1.24 -17.30 23.79
CA GLN A 377 -1.67 -18.06 24.97
C GLN A 377 -1.44 -17.29 26.28
N ASN A 378 -0.34 -16.56 26.40
CA ASN A 378 -0.11 -15.72 27.56
C ASN A 378 -1.08 -14.55 27.62
N GLU A 379 -1.40 -13.93 26.48
CA GLU A 379 -2.41 -12.89 26.40
C GLU A 379 -3.80 -13.41 26.82
N ASP A 380 -4.17 -14.60 26.35
CA ASP A 380 -5.41 -15.29 26.72
C ASP A 380 -5.47 -15.57 28.23
N ARG A 381 -4.37 -16.05 28.82
CA ARG A 381 -4.25 -16.25 30.27
C ARG A 381 -4.40 -14.94 31.05
N LEU A 382 -3.70 -13.88 30.64
CA LEU A 382 -3.73 -12.59 31.32
C LEU A 382 -5.12 -11.92 31.25
N MET A 383 -5.79 -12.00 30.10
CA MET A 383 -7.17 -11.52 29.95
C MET A 383 -8.13 -12.29 30.85
N ARG A 384 -7.99 -13.61 30.95
CA ARG A 384 -8.79 -14.45 31.85
C ARG A 384 -8.56 -14.10 33.32
N GLU A 385 -7.31 -13.92 33.73
CA GLU A 385 -6.95 -13.50 35.09
C GLU A 385 -7.48 -12.10 35.42
N ALA A 386 -7.48 -11.17 34.45
CA ALA A 386 -8.07 -9.84 34.61
C ALA A 386 -9.59 -9.91 34.81
N LEU A 387 -10.29 -10.74 34.02
CA LEU A 387 -11.75 -10.92 34.14
C LEU A 387 -12.19 -11.73 35.37
N ALA A 388 -11.30 -12.53 35.97
CA ALA A 388 -11.58 -13.25 37.20
C ALA A 388 -11.69 -12.33 38.43
N GLN A 389 -11.25 -11.08 38.32
CA GLN A 389 -11.37 -10.10 39.40
C GLN A 389 -12.82 -9.65 39.58
N PRO A 390 -13.21 -9.21 40.80
CA PRO A 390 -14.54 -8.68 41.05
C PRO A 390 -14.83 -7.48 40.13
N LEU A 391 -15.85 -7.61 39.26
CA LEU A 391 -16.25 -6.58 38.29
C LEU A 391 -16.60 -5.22 38.91
N ILE A 392 -17.06 -5.24 40.16
CA ILE A 392 -17.50 -4.08 40.93
C ILE A 392 -16.31 -3.37 41.61
N GLY A 393 -15.13 -4.01 41.61
CA GLY A 393 -13.95 -3.59 42.36
C GLY A 393 -13.97 -4.09 43.81
N SER A 394 -12.84 -3.91 44.52
CA SER A 394 -12.69 -4.21 45.94
C SER A 394 -11.83 -3.13 46.59
N GLY A 395 -12.14 -2.73 47.84
CA GLY A 395 -11.44 -1.65 48.54
C GLY A 395 -11.58 -0.30 47.82
N ASP A 396 -10.45 0.37 47.57
CA ASP A 396 -10.38 1.71 46.94
C ASP A 396 -10.82 1.74 45.45
N SER A 397 -11.01 0.58 44.82
CA SER A 397 -11.45 0.43 43.41
C SER A 397 -12.96 0.18 43.26
N LEU A 398 -13.73 0.19 44.37
CA LEU A 398 -15.18 0.00 44.33
C LEU A 398 -15.85 1.05 43.44
N CYS A 399 -16.80 0.59 42.61
CA CYS A 399 -17.57 1.48 41.75
C CYS A 399 -18.38 2.49 42.59
N PRO A 400 -18.15 3.82 42.42
CA PRO A 400 -18.88 4.84 43.17
C PRO A 400 -20.39 4.76 42.91
N GLY A 401 -21.20 4.76 43.96
CA GLY A 401 -22.65 4.70 43.87
C GLY A 401 -23.25 3.32 43.65
N TRP A 402 -22.46 2.25 43.79
CA TRP A 402 -22.95 0.88 43.62
C TRP A 402 -23.67 0.33 44.85
N ASN A 403 -23.20 0.68 46.05
CA ASN A 403 -23.71 0.18 47.32
C ASN A 403 -24.59 1.19 48.08
N SER A 404 -24.40 2.49 47.85
CA SER A 404 -25.19 3.55 48.49
C SER A 404 -25.67 4.59 47.48
N ILE A 405 -26.86 5.15 47.74
CA ILE A 405 -27.46 6.24 46.97
C ILE A 405 -26.84 7.60 47.39
N ASP A 406 -26.34 7.71 48.62
CA ASP A 406 -25.83 8.95 49.20
C ASP A 406 -24.42 9.32 48.71
N GLU A 407 -23.73 8.39 48.02
CA GLU A 407 -22.45 8.66 47.38
C GLU A 407 -22.64 9.63 46.19
N GLU A 408 -21.78 10.62 46.04
CA GLU A 408 -21.82 11.52 44.87
C GLU A 408 -21.36 10.78 43.61
N THR A 409 -22.29 10.38 42.75
CA THR A 409 -21.97 9.91 41.38
C THR A 409 -21.96 11.06 40.40
N ARG A 410 -21.00 11.02 39.48
CA ARG A 410 -20.95 11.94 38.35
C ARG A 410 -21.78 11.39 37.19
N SER A 411 -22.29 12.28 36.36
CA SER A 411 -22.85 11.88 35.06
C SER A 411 -21.79 11.13 34.25
N GLY A 412 -22.13 9.94 33.76
CA GLY A 412 -21.25 9.06 33.01
C GLY A 412 -20.43 8.09 33.85
N THR A 413 -20.72 7.89 35.14
CA THR A 413 -20.05 6.84 35.93
C THR A 413 -20.29 5.45 35.32
N TYR A 414 -19.21 4.68 35.15
CA TYR A 414 -19.17 3.31 34.63
C TYR A 414 -18.34 2.41 35.56
N LEU A 415 -18.32 1.10 35.29
CA LEU A 415 -17.53 0.13 36.06
C LEU A 415 -16.02 0.31 35.79
N PRO A 416 -15.17 0.51 36.82
CA PRO A 416 -13.73 0.75 36.65
C PRO A 416 -13.01 -0.35 35.85
N ILE A 417 -13.42 -1.61 35.99
CA ILE A 417 -12.82 -2.75 35.29
C ILE A 417 -12.85 -2.61 33.76
N ALA A 418 -13.84 -1.89 33.21
CA ALA A 418 -13.90 -1.66 31.77
C ALA A 418 -12.71 -0.81 31.30
N GLU A 419 -12.36 0.24 32.04
CA GLU A 419 -11.21 1.10 31.71
C GLU A 419 -9.90 0.32 31.83
N ASP A 420 -9.72 -0.43 32.92
CA ASP A 420 -8.51 -1.23 33.14
C ASP A 420 -8.28 -2.26 32.03
N ILE A 421 -9.33 -2.94 31.58
CA ILE A 421 -9.25 -3.92 30.47
C ILE A 421 -8.86 -3.23 29.16
N PHE A 422 -9.46 -2.10 28.81
CA PHE A 422 -9.09 -1.40 27.57
C PHE A 422 -7.68 -0.79 27.63
N VAL A 423 -7.22 -0.34 28.80
CA VAL A 423 -5.83 0.08 29.00
C VAL A 423 -4.88 -1.11 28.82
N PHE A 424 -5.20 -2.26 29.40
CA PHE A 424 -4.43 -3.49 29.22
C PHE A 424 -4.35 -3.90 27.74
N ILE A 425 -5.50 -3.98 27.06
CA ILE A 425 -5.57 -4.33 25.62
C ILE A 425 -4.74 -3.34 24.80
N LYS A 426 -4.81 -2.05 25.10
CA LYS A 426 -4.05 -1.01 24.38
C LYS A 426 -2.53 -1.18 24.55
N GLU A 427 -2.04 -1.43 25.76
CA GLU A 427 -0.62 -1.72 25.97
C GLU A 427 -0.21 -3.03 25.29
N SER A 428 -1.09 -4.03 25.29
CA SER A 428 -0.83 -5.28 24.59
C SER A 428 -0.79 -5.13 23.08
N LEU A 429 -1.69 -4.33 22.50
CA LEU A 429 -1.67 -3.96 21.08
C LEU A 429 -0.36 -3.25 20.71
N LYS A 430 0.11 -2.30 21.52
CA LYS A 430 1.42 -1.65 21.30
C LYS A 430 2.58 -2.64 21.31
N ARG A 431 2.55 -3.66 22.19
CA ARG A 431 3.56 -4.73 22.21
C ARG A 431 3.44 -5.61 20.97
N ALA A 432 2.24 -6.03 20.62
CA ALA A 432 1.96 -6.82 19.42
C ALA A 432 2.49 -6.08 18.17
N LEU A 433 2.19 -4.80 17.99
CA LEU A 433 2.68 -4.03 16.84
C LEU A 433 4.20 -3.90 16.78
N ARG A 434 4.90 -4.02 17.92
CA ARG A 434 6.37 -4.02 17.94
C ARG A 434 6.97 -5.39 17.63
N ILE A 435 6.27 -6.48 17.94
CA ILE A 435 6.85 -7.83 18.05
C ILE A 435 6.28 -8.78 16.98
N ALA A 436 5.00 -8.61 16.61
CA ALA A 436 4.22 -9.58 15.86
C ALA A 436 4.17 -9.31 14.35
N GLN A 437 4.20 -10.41 13.59
CA GLN A 437 3.76 -10.49 12.20
C GLN A 437 2.22 -10.37 12.13
N GLN A 438 1.66 -9.99 10.98
CA GLN A 438 0.21 -9.81 10.77
C GLN A 438 -0.63 -10.96 11.38
N ASP A 439 -0.22 -12.21 11.15
CA ASP A 439 -0.88 -13.42 11.66
C ASP A 439 -1.11 -13.41 13.19
N VAL A 440 -0.09 -13.01 13.96
CA VAL A 440 -0.14 -13.05 15.44
C VAL A 440 -1.02 -11.93 15.99
N LEU A 441 -1.04 -10.77 15.33
CA LEU A 441 -1.95 -9.68 15.70
C LEU A 441 -3.41 -10.09 15.54
N LEU A 442 -3.73 -10.84 14.49
CA LEU A 442 -5.09 -11.36 14.25
C LEU A 442 -5.49 -12.38 15.32
N GLU A 443 -4.60 -13.29 15.68
CA GLU A 443 -4.81 -14.25 16.76
C GLU A 443 -5.02 -13.55 18.13
N MET A 444 -4.23 -12.51 18.44
CA MET A 444 -4.42 -11.70 19.64
C MET A 444 -5.76 -10.94 19.61
N ALA A 445 -6.15 -10.40 18.47
CA ALA A 445 -7.45 -9.73 18.31
C ALA A 445 -8.63 -10.69 18.52
N GLU A 446 -8.50 -11.95 18.11
CA GLU A 446 -9.49 -12.99 18.43
C GLU A 446 -9.61 -13.22 19.94
N VAL A 447 -8.49 -13.29 20.66
CA VAL A 447 -8.47 -13.41 22.13
C VAL A 447 -9.16 -12.22 22.78
N TRP A 448 -8.89 -10.99 22.34
CA TRP A 448 -9.56 -9.80 22.88
C TRP A 448 -11.07 -9.83 22.61
N ARG A 449 -11.50 -10.18 21.40
CA ARG A 449 -12.93 -10.29 21.05
C ARG A 449 -13.66 -11.28 21.97
N ARG A 450 -13.08 -12.47 22.16
CA ARG A 450 -13.66 -13.52 23.01
C ARG A 450 -13.87 -13.05 24.44
N HIS A 451 -12.84 -12.47 25.05
CA HIS A 451 -12.91 -11.99 26.44
C HIS A 451 -13.78 -10.75 26.60
N LEU A 452 -13.86 -9.86 25.59
CA LEU A 452 -14.81 -8.73 25.64
C LEU A 452 -16.28 -9.20 25.54
N ILE A 453 -16.56 -10.29 24.83
CA ILE A 453 -17.89 -10.92 24.83
C ILE A 453 -18.19 -11.53 26.21
N GLU A 454 -17.21 -12.22 26.82
CA GLU A 454 -17.33 -12.73 28.20
C GLU A 454 -17.58 -11.59 29.21
N LEU A 455 -16.88 -10.46 29.06
CA LEU A 455 -17.13 -9.24 29.85
C LEU A 455 -18.56 -8.74 29.67
N ALA A 456 -19.07 -8.66 28.44
CA ALA A 456 -20.45 -8.25 28.18
C ALA A 456 -21.47 -9.18 28.85
N GLN A 457 -21.23 -10.50 28.84
CA GLN A 457 -22.07 -11.48 29.53
C GLN A 457 -22.01 -11.30 31.05
N ALA A 458 -20.82 -11.11 31.61
CA ALA A 458 -20.62 -10.91 33.03
C ALA A 458 -21.26 -9.61 33.53
N VAL A 459 -21.13 -8.51 32.77
CA VAL A 459 -21.81 -7.24 33.04
C VAL A 459 -23.33 -7.40 32.92
N SER A 460 -23.82 -8.17 31.93
CA SER A 460 -25.26 -8.46 31.80
C SER A 460 -25.81 -9.25 32.99
N ALA A 461 -25.00 -10.09 33.64
CA ALA A 461 -25.43 -10.88 34.81
C ALA A 461 -25.58 -10.01 36.08
N LEU A 462 -24.90 -8.87 36.14
CA LEU A 462 -25.04 -7.90 37.22
C LEU A 462 -26.29 -7.02 37.09
N LEU A 463 -26.96 -7.05 35.94
CA LEU A 463 -28.11 -6.18 35.66
C LEU A 463 -29.32 -6.60 36.51
N PRO A 464 -29.88 -5.69 37.34
CA PRO A 464 -31.15 -5.93 38.01
C PRO A 464 -32.26 -6.15 36.98
N ASN A 465 -33.19 -7.07 37.20
CA ASN A 465 -34.33 -7.26 36.30
C ASN A 465 -35.56 -7.72 37.11
N PRO A 466 -36.51 -6.83 37.45
CA PRO A 466 -36.65 -5.41 37.09
C PRO A 466 -35.92 -4.44 38.06
N ALA A 467 -35.56 -3.24 37.60
CA ALA A 467 -34.93 -2.21 38.44
C ALA A 467 -35.97 -1.37 39.20
N SER A 468 -36.52 -1.92 40.28
CA SER A 468 -37.64 -1.31 41.00
C SER A 468 -37.21 -0.35 42.11
N SER A 469 -36.05 -0.52 42.73
CA SER A 469 -35.55 0.41 43.75
C SER A 469 -34.68 1.54 43.16
N PRO A 470 -34.56 2.70 43.83
CA PRO A 470 -33.66 3.77 43.37
C PRO A 470 -32.20 3.31 43.23
N LEU A 471 -31.74 2.40 44.09
CA LEU A 471 -30.40 1.80 44.02
C LEU A 471 -30.26 0.88 42.79
N GLU A 472 -31.26 0.06 42.49
CA GLU A 472 -31.25 -0.80 41.29
C GLU A 472 -31.30 0.01 40.00
N ARG A 473 -32.09 1.09 39.95
CA ARG A 473 -32.10 2.04 38.81
C ARG A 473 -30.72 2.65 38.60
N ARG A 474 -30.05 3.05 39.70
CA ARG A 474 -28.69 3.56 39.67
C ARG A 474 -27.69 2.53 39.12
N ARG A 475 -27.74 1.28 39.60
CA ARG A 475 -26.91 0.17 39.09
C ARG A 475 -27.16 -0.07 37.59
N ALA A 476 -28.41 -0.08 37.16
CA ALA A 476 -28.76 -0.23 35.74
C ALA A 476 -28.21 0.93 34.88
N CYS A 477 -28.19 2.16 35.40
CA CYS A 477 -27.57 3.31 34.72
C CYS A 477 -26.04 3.17 34.60
N ILE A 478 -25.36 2.70 35.65
CA ILE A 478 -23.90 2.46 35.61
C ILE A 478 -23.57 1.36 34.59
N ILE A 479 -24.35 0.27 34.57
CA ILE A 479 -24.19 -0.82 33.60
C ILE A 479 -24.43 -0.33 32.18
N LEU A 480 -25.45 0.53 31.97
CA LEU A 480 -25.73 1.15 30.68
C LEU A 480 -24.55 2.00 30.19
N ASN A 481 -24.00 2.86 31.05
CA ASN A 481 -22.83 3.68 30.71
C ASN A 481 -21.60 2.81 30.39
N THR A 482 -21.42 1.72 31.14
CA THR A 482 -20.34 0.76 30.88
C THR A 482 -20.49 0.10 29.52
N ALA A 483 -21.72 -0.31 29.16
CA ALA A 483 -21.99 -0.90 27.86
C ALA A 483 -21.75 0.08 26.69
N ASP A 484 -22.14 1.35 26.84
CA ASP A 484 -21.91 2.41 25.84
C ASP A 484 -20.42 2.70 25.64
N LEU A 485 -19.67 2.79 26.75
CA LEU A 485 -18.21 2.92 26.72
C LEU A 485 -17.57 1.71 26.03
N CYS A 486 -17.87 0.49 26.47
CA CYS A 486 -17.30 -0.72 25.88
C CYS A 486 -17.66 -0.87 24.39
N GLN A 487 -18.87 -0.47 23.99
CA GLN A 487 -19.31 -0.51 22.59
C GLN A 487 -18.48 0.43 21.71
N SER A 488 -18.33 1.70 22.13
CA SER A 488 -17.55 2.70 21.38
C SER A 488 -16.06 2.35 21.35
N THR A 489 -15.49 1.98 22.49
CA THR A 489 -14.06 1.66 22.61
C THR A 489 -13.70 0.38 21.83
N SER A 490 -14.59 -0.62 21.78
CA SER A 490 -14.40 -1.83 20.97
C SER A 490 -14.42 -1.54 19.47
N GLN A 491 -15.23 -0.57 19.02
CA GLN A 491 -15.25 -0.13 17.63
C GLN A 491 -13.92 0.52 17.25
N ASP A 492 -13.44 1.45 18.08
CA ASP A 492 -12.16 2.13 17.84
C ASP A 492 -10.98 1.14 17.82
N LEU A 493 -11.00 0.15 18.72
CA LEU A 493 -10.01 -0.93 18.74
C LEU A 493 -10.05 -1.76 17.45
N GLY A 494 -11.23 -2.15 16.98
CA GLY A 494 -11.39 -2.90 15.73
C GLY A 494 -10.88 -2.13 14.51
N ASP A 495 -11.17 -0.84 14.44
CA ASP A 495 -10.68 0.05 13.39
C ASP A 495 -9.14 0.17 13.43
N GLU A 496 -8.54 0.26 14.63
CA GLU A 496 -7.08 0.32 14.81
C GLU A 496 -6.39 -0.99 14.37
N VAL A 497 -6.94 -2.15 14.73
CA VAL A 497 -6.40 -3.45 14.28
C VAL A 497 -6.55 -3.63 12.77
N CYS A 498 -7.67 -3.20 12.16
CA CYS A 498 -7.86 -3.22 10.71
C CYS A 498 -6.81 -2.38 9.98
N ALA A 499 -6.59 -1.15 10.44
CA ALA A 499 -5.63 -0.23 9.80
C ALA A 499 -4.19 -0.77 9.84
N ARG A 500 -3.85 -1.58 10.84
CA ARG A 500 -2.48 -2.09 11.05
C ARG A 500 -2.22 -3.48 10.47
N SER A 501 -3.26 -4.29 10.27
CA SER A 501 -3.13 -5.68 9.82
C SER A 501 -3.18 -5.86 8.30
N GLU A 502 -3.57 -4.83 7.53
CA GLU A 502 -3.86 -4.91 6.08
C GLU A 502 -4.90 -6.00 5.70
N ALA A 503 -5.54 -6.62 6.68
CA ALA A 503 -6.51 -7.70 6.52
C ALA A 503 -7.90 -7.13 6.18
N PRO A 504 -8.75 -7.91 5.47
CA PRO A 504 -10.09 -7.46 5.14
C PRO A 504 -10.91 -7.18 6.42
N PRO A 505 -11.72 -6.10 6.43
CA PRO A 505 -12.44 -5.68 7.64
C PRO A 505 -13.37 -6.76 8.19
N ARG A 506 -13.83 -7.69 7.36
CA ARG A 506 -14.72 -8.79 7.75
C ARG A 506 -14.07 -9.82 8.70
N GLU A 507 -12.75 -9.98 8.65
CA GLU A 507 -12.02 -10.95 9.51
C GLU A 507 -11.63 -10.31 10.86
N VAL A 508 -11.43 -9.00 10.86
CA VAL A 508 -10.92 -8.21 12.00
C VAL A 508 -12.02 -7.46 12.75
N ALA A 509 -13.23 -7.36 12.19
CA ALA A 509 -14.32 -6.60 12.79
C ALA A 509 -14.68 -7.09 14.20
N PHE A 510 -14.94 -6.12 15.07
CA PHE A 510 -15.44 -6.29 16.43
C PHE A 510 -16.98 -6.23 16.48
N ASP A 511 -17.65 -6.51 15.35
CA ASP A 511 -19.11 -6.39 15.23
C ASP A 511 -19.85 -7.25 16.25
N GLN A 512 -19.38 -8.48 16.51
CA GLN A 512 -19.97 -9.37 17.52
C GLN A 512 -19.83 -8.80 18.94
N VAL A 513 -18.70 -8.16 19.24
CA VAL A 513 -18.47 -7.50 20.54
C VAL A 513 -19.40 -6.30 20.69
N LYS A 514 -19.52 -5.50 19.63
CA LYS A 514 -20.43 -4.35 19.56
C LYS A 514 -21.89 -4.76 19.75
N GLU A 515 -22.31 -5.84 19.08
CA GLU A 515 -23.65 -6.40 19.22
C GLU A 515 -23.87 -6.88 20.65
N ALA A 516 -22.92 -7.61 21.24
CA ALA A 516 -23.00 -8.05 22.63
C ALA A 516 -23.23 -6.88 23.60
N PHE A 517 -22.43 -5.81 23.55
CA PHE A 517 -22.65 -4.64 24.40
C PHE A 517 -23.93 -3.85 24.06
N SER A 518 -24.34 -3.80 22.79
CA SER A 518 -25.61 -3.19 22.40
C SER A 518 -26.83 -3.94 22.99
N THR A 519 -26.75 -5.27 23.10
CA THR A 519 -27.79 -6.04 23.80
C THR A 519 -27.84 -5.72 25.29
N VAL A 520 -26.68 -5.54 25.94
CA VAL A 520 -26.61 -5.12 27.36
C VAL A 520 -27.21 -3.73 27.54
N TYR A 521 -26.81 -2.77 26.70
CA TYR A 521 -27.36 -1.42 26.70
C TYR A 521 -28.89 -1.42 26.61
N THR A 522 -29.44 -2.19 25.66
CA THR A 522 -30.90 -2.30 25.45
C THR A 522 -31.60 -2.95 26.65
N LYS A 523 -31.03 -4.03 27.21
CA LYS A 523 -31.57 -4.69 28.41
C LYS A 523 -31.56 -3.76 29.62
N SER A 524 -30.54 -2.93 29.79
CA SER A 524 -30.47 -1.96 30.89
C SER A 524 -31.63 -0.95 30.84
N ILE A 525 -31.94 -0.43 29.65
CA ILE A 525 -33.09 0.47 29.45
C ILE A 525 -34.40 -0.25 29.74
N GLN A 526 -34.56 -1.49 29.24
CA GLN A 526 -35.76 -2.28 29.49
C GLN A 526 -35.97 -2.54 30.97
N SER A 527 -34.92 -2.86 31.73
CA SER A 527 -35.00 -3.08 33.18
C SER A 527 -35.48 -1.82 33.94
N ILE A 528 -34.97 -0.64 33.56
CA ILE A 528 -35.40 0.64 34.15
C ILE A 528 -36.88 0.91 33.85
N LEU A 529 -37.30 0.70 32.59
CA LEU A 529 -38.69 0.92 32.17
C LEU A 529 -39.64 -0.06 32.87
N GLN A 530 -39.30 -1.35 32.94
CA GLN A 530 -40.11 -2.36 33.64
C GLN A 530 -40.20 -2.07 35.14
N GLY A 531 -39.11 -1.60 35.75
CA GLY A 531 -39.11 -1.16 37.15
C GLY A 531 -40.08 0.00 37.39
N LEU A 532 -40.07 1.00 36.51
CA LEU A 532 -41.01 2.13 36.56
C LEU A 532 -42.46 1.69 36.31
N GLU A 533 -42.69 0.81 35.33
CA GLU A 533 -44.01 0.27 35.01
C GLU A 533 -44.63 -0.43 36.21
N LEU A 534 -43.87 -1.25 36.94
CA LEU A 534 -44.34 -1.92 38.16
C LEU A 534 -44.72 -0.93 39.27
N GLN A 535 -43.99 0.19 39.39
CA GLN A 535 -44.34 1.25 40.34
C GLN A 535 -45.61 2.00 39.94
N LEU A 536 -45.82 2.24 38.64
CA LEU A 536 -46.95 3.02 38.12
C LEU A 536 -48.24 2.18 37.94
N ALA A 537 -48.12 0.87 37.74
CA ALA A 537 -49.23 -0.06 37.52
C ALA A 537 -50.36 0.03 38.56
N PRO A 538 -50.11 0.01 39.89
CA PRO A 538 -51.20 0.08 40.87
C PRO A 538 -51.99 1.40 40.79
N MET A 539 -51.31 2.51 40.52
CA MET A 539 -51.93 3.83 40.37
C MET A 539 -52.79 3.89 39.09
N LEU A 540 -52.31 3.30 37.98
CA LEU A 540 -53.08 3.22 36.73
C LEU A 540 -54.30 2.30 36.83
N VAL A 541 -54.22 1.21 37.60
CA VAL A 541 -55.36 0.33 37.84
C VAL A 541 -56.43 1.05 38.68
N ASP A 542 -56.04 1.74 39.76
CA ASP A 542 -56.97 2.53 40.56
C ASP A 542 -57.61 3.66 39.73
N TYR A 543 -56.81 4.32 38.88
CA TYR A 543 -57.30 5.32 37.94
C TYR A 543 -58.34 4.73 36.97
N GLY A 544 -58.04 3.58 36.34
CA GLY A 544 -58.93 2.88 35.41
C GLY A 544 -60.21 2.32 36.06
N ASN A 545 -60.23 2.18 37.40
CA ASN A 545 -61.41 1.79 38.17
C ASN A 545 -62.26 3.00 38.63
N GLY A 546 -61.86 4.22 38.27
CA GLY A 546 -62.58 5.45 38.62
C GLY A 546 -62.16 6.08 39.95
N GLY A 547 -61.01 5.71 40.52
CA GLY A 547 -60.48 6.25 41.78
C GLY A 547 -60.16 7.74 41.75
N PHE A 548 -60.07 8.35 40.55
CA PHE A 548 -59.88 9.80 40.37
C PHE A 548 -61.16 10.62 40.60
N LEU A 549 -62.34 9.98 40.63
CA LEU A 549 -63.60 10.67 40.83
C LEU A 549 -63.74 11.10 42.30
N PRO A 550 -64.23 12.32 42.58
CA PRO A 550 -64.51 12.74 43.95
C PRO A 550 -65.59 11.84 44.56
N LYS A 551 -65.32 11.29 45.76
CA LYS A 551 -66.30 10.47 46.48
C LYS A 551 -67.55 11.32 46.79
N LYS A 552 -68.73 10.84 46.39
CA LYS A 552 -70.01 11.47 46.76
C LYS A 552 -70.10 11.56 48.29
N GLY A 553 -70.13 12.79 48.81
CA GLY A 553 -70.25 13.08 50.25
C GLY A 553 -69.04 13.77 50.89
N THR A 554 -67.90 13.89 50.20
CA THR A 554 -66.73 14.69 50.67
C THR A 554 -66.64 16.05 50.00
N ALA A 555 -67.76 16.59 49.53
CA ALA A 555 -67.82 18.00 49.17
C ALA A 555 -67.87 18.82 50.47
N ALA A 556 -66.71 19.23 50.97
CA ALA A 556 -66.63 20.54 51.58
C ALA A 556 -67.10 21.53 50.50
N HIS A 557 -68.38 21.86 50.52
CA HIS A 557 -68.91 23.01 49.82
C HIS A 557 -68.24 24.25 50.41
N GLY A 558 -67.05 24.58 49.91
CA GLY A 558 -66.58 25.95 49.91
C GLY A 558 -67.58 26.72 49.04
N ALA A 559 -68.49 27.43 49.69
CA ALA A 559 -69.62 28.14 49.09
C ALA A 559 -69.23 29.36 48.22
N ASN A 560 -68.11 29.28 47.49
CA ASN A 560 -67.63 30.34 46.60
C ASN A 560 -66.75 29.84 45.43
N GLY A 561 -66.96 28.61 44.93
CA GLY A 561 -66.08 27.96 43.95
C GLY A 561 -66.73 27.68 42.60
N GLY A 562 -67.02 28.71 41.80
CA GLY A 562 -67.16 28.55 40.33
C GLY A 562 -65.81 28.35 39.62
N GLY A 563 -64.82 27.78 40.29
CA GLY A 563 -63.42 27.71 39.88
C GLY A 563 -62.97 26.29 39.60
N ALA A 564 -62.07 26.15 38.62
CA ALA A 564 -61.47 24.94 38.07
C ALA A 564 -61.36 23.74 39.04
N ALA A 565 -61.72 22.55 38.55
CA ALA A 565 -61.34 21.30 39.21
C ALA A 565 -59.82 21.17 39.24
N ASP A 566 -59.24 20.93 40.42
CA ASP A 566 -57.81 20.63 40.60
C ASP A 566 -57.47 19.21 40.11
N GLU A 567 -56.18 18.96 39.86
CA GLU A 567 -55.64 17.64 39.48
C GLU A 567 -55.87 16.57 40.57
N SER A 568 -56.13 15.34 40.15
CA SER A 568 -56.41 14.23 41.07
C SER A 568 -55.18 13.84 41.89
N LYS A 569 -55.42 13.30 43.09
CA LYS A 569 -54.33 12.80 43.95
C LYS A 569 -53.50 11.73 43.25
N LEU A 570 -54.14 10.83 42.50
CA LEU A 570 -53.46 9.77 41.74
C LEU A 570 -52.50 10.35 40.69
N VAL A 571 -52.89 11.42 39.99
CA VAL A 571 -52.01 12.09 39.01
C VAL A 571 -50.83 12.79 39.67
N ARG A 572 -51.01 13.36 40.86
CA ARG A 572 -49.90 13.91 41.65
C ARG A 572 -48.93 12.82 42.11
N ASP A 573 -49.44 11.68 42.57
CA ASP A 573 -48.62 10.54 43.01
C ASP A 573 -47.86 9.91 41.81
N ILE A 574 -48.49 9.81 40.63
CA ILE A 574 -47.85 9.41 39.38
C ILE A 574 -46.74 10.40 39.00
N THR A 575 -47.04 11.70 39.04
CA THR A 575 -46.08 12.77 38.68
C THR A 575 -44.86 12.75 39.59
N ALA A 576 -45.05 12.59 40.90
CA ALA A 576 -43.96 12.46 41.86
C ALA A 576 -43.08 11.24 41.57
N THR A 577 -43.69 10.08 41.27
CA THR A 577 -42.97 8.84 40.96
C THR A 577 -42.16 8.94 39.68
N VAL A 578 -42.72 9.56 38.63
CA VAL A 578 -42.01 9.80 37.36
C VAL A 578 -40.84 10.78 37.54
N HIS A 579 -41.04 11.85 38.31
CA HIS A 579 -39.96 12.80 38.61
C HIS A 579 -38.83 12.16 39.42
N ASP A 580 -39.13 11.38 40.46
CA ASP A 580 -38.12 10.66 41.26
C ASP A 580 -37.32 9.67 40.40
N ALA A 581 -38.01 8.87 39.58
CA ALA A 581 -37.37 7.92 38.68
C ALA A 581 -36.46 8.62 37.66
N PHE A 582 -36.94 9.73 37.08
CA PHE A 582 -36.16 10.53 36.15
C PHE A 582 -34.92 11.14 36.82
N LEU A 583 -35.05 11.75 38.00
CA LEU A 583 -33.92 12.37 38.70
C LEU A 583 -32.85 11.34 39.10
N SER A 584 -33.27 10.17 39.58
CA SER A 584 -32.38 9.05 39.90
C SER A 584 -31.56 8.61 38.70
N CYS A 585 -32.18 8.57 37.52
CA CYS A 585 -31.54 8.26 36.24
C CYS A 585 -30.64 9.39 35.72
N ALA A 586 -31.11 10.64 35.85
CA ALA A 586 -30.47 11.85 35.34
C ALA A 586 -29.21 12.27 36.11
N ALA A 587 -29.00 11.72 37.31
CA ALA A 587 -27.79 11.89 38.10
C ALA A 587 -26.59 11.10 37.54
N VAL A 588 -26.85 9.98 36.85
CA VAL A 588 -25.81 9.03 36.42
C VAL A 588 -25.69 8.92 34.90
N MET A 589 -26.78 9.03 34.14
CA MET A 589 -26.73 8.88 32.69
C MET A 589 -26.30 10.15 31.95
N PRO A 590 -25.53 10.01 30.85
CA PRO A 590 -25.23 11.12 29.96
C PRO A 590 -26.49 11.61 29.21
N PRO A 591 -26.48 12.85 28.68
CA PRO A 591 -27.65 13.45 28.05
C PRO A 591 -28.23 12.64 26.87
N THR A 592 -27.39 11.98 26.08
CA THR A 592 -27.81 11.16 24.92
C THR A 592 -28.63 9.94 25.35
N ALA A 593 -28.12 9.16 26.31
CA ALA A 593 -28.81 8.01 26.88
C ALA A 593 -30.09 8.43 27.62
N LEU A 594 -30.02 9.51 28.40
CA LEU A 594 -31.16 10.05 29.12
C LEU A 594 -32.28 10.52 28.17
N ARG A 595 -31.93 11.16 27.05
CA ARG A 595 -32.88 11.59 26.01
C ARG A 595 -33.60 10.40 25.39
N PHE A 596 -32.89 9.32 25.12
CA PHE A 596 -33.46 8.10 24.56
C PHE A 596 -34.37 7.39 25.59
N LEU A 597 -33.98 7.34 26.87
CA LEU A 597 -34.84 6.84 27.94
C LEU A 597 -36.14 7.66 28.04
N LEU A 598 -36.08 8.99 27.97
CA LEU A 598 -37.26 9.86 27.98
C LEU A 598 -38.22 9.58 26.82
N ASP A 599 -37.70 9.41 25.60
CA ASP A 599 -38.53 9.02 24.43
C ASP A 599 -39.25 7.70 24.70
N LYS A 600 -38.57 6.72 25.29
CA LYS A 600 -39.16 5.43 25.62
C LYS A 600 -40.17 5.52 26.75
N MET A 601 -39.86 6.24 27.84
CA MET A 601 -40.81 6.47 28.95
C MET A 601 -42.10 7.11 28.46
N ALA A 602 -42.03 8.13 27.60
CA ALA A 602 -43.21 8.78 27.04
C ALA A 602 -43.99 7.84 26.10
N ALA A 603 -43.28 7.13 25.22
CA ALA A 603 -43.90 6.20 24.27
C ALA A 603 -44.51 4.95 24.92
N THR A 604 -44.08 4.55 26.12
CA THR A 604 -44.68 3.43 26.86
C THR A 604 -45.79 3.89 27.80
N PHE A 605 -45.56 4.94 28.60
CA PHE A 605 -46.51 5.38 29.62
C PHE A 605 -47.76 6.05 29.04
N ILE A 606 -47.61 6.99 28.11
CA ILE A 606 -48.74 7.83 27.64
C ILE A 606 -49.82 6.98 26.96
N PRO A 607 -49.49 6.02 26.07
CA PRO A 607 -50.51 5.13 25.50
C PRO A 607 -51.21 4.27 26.54
N GLU A 608 -50.48 3.78 27.55
CA GLU A 608 -51.07 2.95 28.61
C GLU A 608 -51.99 3.76 29.53
N TYR A 609 -51.63 5.00 29.84
CA TYR A 609 -52.53 5.95 30.48
C TYR A 609 -53.79 6.19 29.64
N GLY A 610 -53.65 6.42 28.33
CA GLY A 610 -54.78 6.57 27.42
C GLY A 610 -55.70 5.34 27.36
N ASN A 611 -55.15 4.13 27.52
CA ASN A 611 -55.92 2.89 27.57
C ASN A 611 -56.80 2.78 28.82
N THR A 612 -56.49 3.51 29.91
CA THR A 612 -57.34 3.53 31.12
C THR A 612 -58.75 4.07 30.85
N LEU A 613 -58.91 5.02 29.91
CA LEU A 613 -60.23 5.52 29.47
C LEU A 613 -61.14 4.36 29.04
N TYR A 614 -60.57 3.42 28.28
CA TYR A 614 -61.30 2.31 27.70
C TYR A 614 -61.49 1.14 28.68
N ARG A 615 -60.88 1.17 29.88
CA ARG A 615 -61.17 0.24 30.99
C ARG A 615 -62.44 0.60 31.75
N LEU A 616 -62.80 1.88 31.76
CA LEU A 616 -63.96 2.37 32.51
C LEU A 616 -65.26 1.77 31.94
N ARG A 617 -66.21 1.44 32.82
CA ARG A 617 -67.53 0.92 32.40
C ARG A 617 -68.47 2.04 31.99
N ARG A 618 -68.46 3.14 32.74
CA ARG A 618 -69.27 4.33 32.50
C ARG A 618 -68.54 5.55 33.03
N LEU A 619 -68.57 6.66 32.30
CA LEU A 619 -67.91 7.90 32.68
C LEU A 619 -68.94 9.05 32.72
N PRO A 620 -69.26 9.59 33.92
CA PRO A 620 -70.14 10.75 34.05
C PRO A 620 -69.47 12.03 33.53
N ASP A 621 -70.26 13.09 33.29
CA ASP A 621 -69.76 14.37 32.78
C ASP A 621 -68.73 15.03 33.71
N ASP A 622 -68.92 14.90 35.03
CA ASP A 622 -67.93 15.30 36.04
C ASP A 622 -66.62 14.49 35.91
N GLY A 623 -66.71 13.23 35.49
CA GLY A 623 -65.54 12.39 35.24
C GLY A 623 -64.77 12.77 33.97
N ILE A 624 -65.48 13.22 32.94
CA ILE A 624 -64.87 13.71 31.69
C ILE A 624 -64.10 15.00 31.97
N SER A 625 -64.65 15.90 32.79
CA SER A 625 -63.98 17.14 33.16
C SER A 625 -62.73 16.88 34.02
N CYS A 626 -62.82 16.00 35.02
CA CYS A 626 -61.66 15.58 35.84
C CYS A 626 -60.57 14.92 35.00
N MET A 627 -60.90 13.93 34.15
CA MET A 627 -59.90 13.23 33.33
C MET A 627 -59.19 14.17 32.33
N ARG A 628 -59.87 15.22 31.85
CA ARG A 628 -59.26 16.23 30.98
C ARG A 628 -58.27 17.12 31.74
N VAL A 629 -58.59 17.52 32.97
CA VAL A 629 -57.65 18.25 33.85
C VAL A 629 -56.42 17.40 34.11
N ASP A 630 -56.64 16.14 34.48
CA ASP A 630 -55.58 15.15 34.74
C ASP A 630 -54.70 14.87 33.51
N ALA A 631 -55.30 14.74 32.32
CA ALA A 631 -54.56 14.57 31.07
C ALA A 631 -53.71 15.81 30.73
N ALA A 632 -54.25 17.02 30.93
CA ALA A 632 -53.51 18.27 30.70
C ALA A 632 -52.38 18.45 31.71
N ALA A 633 -52.58 18.05 32.97
CA ALA A 633 -51.55 18.06 34.01
C ALA A 633 -50.40 17.11 33.66
N LEU A 634 -50.71 15.85 33.29
CA LEU A 634 -49.69 14.88 32.86
C LEU A 634 -48.98 15.31 31.57
N GLU A 635 -49.71 15.87 30.59
CA GLU A 635 -49.11 16.40 29.36
C GLU A 635 -48.09 17.50 29.68
N LYS A 636 -48.44 18.43 30.58
CA LYS A 636 -47.52 19.47 31.07
C LYS A 636 -46.32 18.85 31.79
N THR A 637 -46.53 17.88 32.67
CA THR A 637 -45.46 17.15 33.38
C THR A 637 -44.47 16.53 32.38
N PHE A 638 -44.94 15.77 31.39
CA PHE A 638 -44.06 15.14 30.40
C PHE A 638 -43.35 16.15 29.52
N LEU A 639 -43.97 17.28 29.17
CA LEU A 639 -43.32 18.35 28.40
C LEU A 639 -42.22 19.06 29.21
N GLN A 640 -42.38 19.18 30.52
CA GLN A 640 -41.40 19.81 31.42
C GLN A 640 -40.34 18.82 31.93
N LEU A 641 -40.60 17.51 31.86
CA LEU A 641 -39.76 16.44 32.40
C LEU A 641 -38.28 16.52 31.95
N PRO A 642 -37.93 16.75 30.67
CA PRO A 642 -36.53 16.76 30.24
C PRO A 642 -35.66 17.78 30.96
N ASN A 643 -36.23 18.93 31.32
CA ASN A 643 -35.54 20.03 32.00
C ASN A 643 -36.05 20.23 33.43
N TYR A 644 -36.62 19.19 34.02
CA TYR A 644 -37.09 19.22 35.40
C TYR A 644 -35.90 19.30 36.36
N ASN A 645 -35.97 20.22 37.33
CA ASN A 645 -34.91 20.54 38.30
C ASN A 645 -33.60 21.12 37.70
N ASP A 646 -33.44 21.09 36.37
CA ASP A 646 -32.28 21.66 35.67
C ASP A 646 -32.72 22.25 34.31
N PRO A 647 -32.88 23.58 34.21
CA PRO A 647 -33.35 24.24 32.99
C PRO A 647 -32.32 24.21 31.85
N ALA A 648 -31.04 23.92 32.14
CA ALA A 648 -29.95 23.91 31.17
C ALA A 648 -29.64 22.50 30.61
N ARG A 649 -30.32 21.45 31.11
CA ARG A 649 -30.02 20.05 30.76
C ARG A 649 -30.12 19.75 29.26
N PHE A 650 -31.20 20.19 28.61
CA PHE A 650 -31.37 20.05 27.16
C PHE A 650 -31.73 21.38 26.50
N PRO A 651 -31.06 21.75 25.39
CA PRO A 651 -31.46 22.89 24.59
C PRO A 651 -32.79 22.61 23.88
N ALA A 652 -33.59 23.66 23.67
CA ALA A 652 -34.91 23.54 23.03
C ALA A 652 -34.88 22.86 21.65
N SER A 653 -33.78 23.04 20.89
CA SER A 653 -33.58 22.40 19.59
C SER A 653 -33.58 20.86 19.66
N ALA A 654 -32.94 20.29 20.69
CA ALA A 654 -32.84 18.83 20.90
C ALA A 654 -34.15 18.19 21.38
N LEU A 655 -35.09 19.00 21.88
CA LEU A 655 -36.38 18.55 22.41
C LEU A 655 -37.52 18.58 21.38
N THR A 656 -37.32 19.16 20.19
CA THR A 656 -38.38 19.29 19.16
C THR A 656 -39.05 17.93 18.85
N GLY A 657 -38.24 16.88 18.70
CA GLY A 657 -38.74 15.53 18.44
C GLY A 657 -39.56 14.95 19.61
N TYR A 658 -39.07 15.15 20.85
CA TYR A 658 -39.73 14.71 22.07
C TYR A 658 -41.08 15.39 22.28
N VAL A 659 -41.11 16.73 22.16
CA VAL A 659 -42.33 17.52 22.33
C VAL A 659 -43.39 17.10 21.32
N ARG A 660 -42.98 16.82 20.07
CA ARG A 660 -43.88 16.31 19.05
C ARG A 660 -44.40 14.91 19.39
N LEU A 661 -43.57 14.03 19.95
CA LEU A 661 -43.97 12.69 20.42
C LEU A 661 -45.01 12.80 21.54
N VAL A 662 -44.71 13.53 22.62
CA VAL A 662 -45.61 13.70 23.77
C VAL A 662 -46.97 14.26 23.34
N ARG A 663 -46.97 15.36 22.56
CA ARG A 663 -48.21 15.95 22.05
C ARG A 663 -48.99 14.98 21.18
N LYS A 664 -48.31 14.23 20.30
CA LYS A 664 -48.96 13.25 19.43
C LYS A 664 -49.64 12.13 20.22
N GLU A 665 -48.98 11.60 21.26
CA GLU A 665 -49.55 10.52 22.07
C GLU A 665 -50.72 11.00 22.95
N PHE A 666 -50.65 12.21 23.53
CA PHE A 666 -51.77 12.80 24.29
C PHE A 666 -52.93 13.29 23.41
N ASP A 667 -52.67 13.75 22.18
CA ASP A 667 -53.69 14.22 21.24
C ASP A 667 -54.77 13.16 20.97
N GLN A 668 -54.40 11.88 20.96
CA GLN A 668 -55.35 10.79 20.80
C GLN A 668 -56.38 10.73 21.95
N LEU A 669 -55.91 10.81 23.20
CA LEU A 669 -56.78 10.83 24.37
C LEU A 669 -57.62 12.11 24.40
N ASN A 670 -57.00 13.26 24.14
CA ASN A 670 -57.66 14.56 24.14
C ASN A 670 -58.80 14.64 23.10
N ARG A 671 -58.61 14.06 21.91
CA ARG A 671 -59.67 13.93 20.90
C ARG A 671 -60.83 13.06 21.37
N ALA A 672 -60.56 11.91 22.00
CA ALA A 672 -61.60 11.04 22.54
C ALA A 672 -62.40 11.74 23.65
N LEU A 673 -61.74 12.44 24.56
CA LEU A 673 -62.38 13.24 25.60
C LEU A 673 -63.21 14.41 25.04
N LYS A 674 -62.78 15.00 23.91
CA LYS A 674 -63.53 16.05 23.21
C LYS A 674 -64.83 15.52 22.59
N VAL A 675 -64.82 14.31 22.03
CA VAL A 675 -66.05 13.65 21.53
C VAL A 675 -67.01 13.37 22.70
N LEU A 676 -66.49 12.86 23.82
CA LEU A 676 -67.28 12.55 25.00
C LEU A 676 -67.92 13.81 25.66
N GLN A 677 -67.48 15.03 25.36
CA GLN A 677 -68.16 16.23 25.89
C GLN A 677 -69.52 16.49 25.27
N VAL A 678 -69.79 15.93 24.08
CA VAL A 678 -71.07 16.06 23.41
C VAL A 678 -72.07 15.06 24.00
N ASP A 679 -73.33 15.48 24.16
CA ASP A 679 -74.38 14.55 24.57
C ASP A 679 -74.55 13.46 23.50
N ALA A 680 -74.44 12.20 23.92
CA ALA A 680 -74.52 11.03 23.06
C ALA A 680 -75.95 10.76 22.55
N ARG A 681 -76.93 11.61 22.88
CA ARG A 681 -78.32 11.53 22.39
C ARG A 681 -78.60 12.41 21.17
N THR A 682 -77.65 13.24 20.76
CA THR A 682 -77.80 14.18 19.64
C THR A 682 -77.00 13.69 18.43
N ASP A 683 -77.52 13.89 17.21
CA ASP A 683 -76.80 13.61 15.95
C ASP A 683 -75.47 14.39 15.83
N ALA A 684 -75.26 15.43 16.66
CA ALA A 684 -73.98 16.11 16.81
C ALA A 684 -72.84 15.19 17.28
N PHE A 685 -73.14 14.09 18.00
CA PHE A 685 -72.11 13.17 18.50
C PHE A 685 -71.39 12.42 17.38
N ILE A 686 -72.13 11.94 16.36
CA ILE A 686 -71.56 11.25 15.20
C ILE A 686 -70.74 12.21 14.32
N GLU A 687 -71.21 13.45 14.13
CA GLU A 687 -70.49 14.46 13.35
C GLU A 687 -69.18 14.88 14.05
N VAL A 688 -69.23 15.15 15.36
CA VAL A 688 -68.04 15.51 16.14
C VAL A 688 -67.04 14.35 16.20
N TYR A 689 -67.50 13.09 16.31
CA TYR A 689 -66.62 11.94 16.20
C TYR A 689 -65.91 11.88 14.84
N TYR A 690 -66.66 12.07 13.74
CA TYR A 690 -66.12 12.01 12.39
C TYR A 690 -65.16 13.17 12.08
N GLU A 691 -65.35 14.35 12.66
CA GLU A 691 -64.47 15.50 12.46
C GLU A 691 -63.22 15.47 13.36
N VAL A 692 -63.39 15.15 14.64
CA VAL A 692 -62.33 15.31 15.66
C VAL A 692 -61.36 14.13 15.67
N VAL A 693 -61.83 12.90 15.44
CA VAL A 693 -60.98 11.70 15.45
C VAL A 693 -60.19 11.61 14.15
N LEU A 694 -58.89 11.35 14.26
CA LEU A 694 -57.99 11.19 13.11
C LEU A 694 -58.41 10.02 12.22
N PRO A 695 -58.34 10.13 10.88
CA PRO A 695 -58.76 9.07 9.96
C PRO A 695 -58.16 7.68 10.27
N GLU A 696 -56.90 7.63 10.68
CA GLU A 696 -56.17 6.39 11.03
C GLU A 696 -56.70 5.68 12.29
N ASN A 697 -57.47 6.38 13.13
CA ASN A 697 -58.00 5.90 14.42
C ASN A 697 -59.54 5.80 14.44
N ARG A 698 -60.20 6.05 13.30
CA ARG A 698 -61.66 5.92 13.17
C ARG A 698 -61.99 4.44 13.02
N SER A 699 -62.77 3.92 13.95
CA SER A 699 -63.33 2.58 13.85
C SER A 699 -64.70 2.51 14.49
N ILE A 700 -65.53 1.60 13.96
CA ILE A 700 -66.83 1.31 14.54
C ILE A 700 -66.65 0.78 15.96
N HIS A 701 -65.62 -0.04 16.21
CA HIS A 701 -65.28 -0.54 17.54
C HIS A 701 -64.99 0.60 18.54
N ASN A 702 -64.13 1.56 18.16
CA ASN A 702 -63.81 2.70 18.99
C ASN A 702 -65.04 3.61 19.22
N PHE A 703 -65.84 3.84 18.18
CA PHE A 703 -67.09 4.62 18.29
C PHE A 703 -68.08 3.99 19.27
N VAL A 704 -68.37 2.68 19.11
CA VAL A 704 -69.27 1.94 20.00
C VAL A 704 -68.76 2.01 21.44
N ARG A 705 -67.45 1.84 21.65
CA ARG A 705 -66.85 1.91 22.99
C ARG A 705 -67.01 3.29 23.64
N LEU A 706 -66.85 4.38 22.90
CA LEU A 706 -67.09 5.74 23.42
C LEU A 706 -68.57 5.97 23.78
N VAL A 707 -69.49 5.38 23.02
CA VAL A 707 -70.93 5.47 23.30
C VAL A 707 -71.32 4.63 24.53
N GLU A 708 -70.70 3.46 24.72
CA GLU A 708 -70.84 2.65 25.94
C GLU A 708 -70.39 3.40 27.19
N LEU A 709 -69.31 4.18 27.11
CA LEU A 709 -68.85 5.01 28.24
C LEU A 709 -69.90 6.03 28.67
N LYS A 710 -70.77 6.50 27.77
CA LYS A 710 -71.91 7.38 28.06
C LYS A 710 -73.15 6.64 28.57
N GLY A 711 -73.15 5.30 28.54
CA GLY A 711 -74.21 4.45 29.07
C GLY A 711 -75.26 4.01 28.04
N LEU A 712 -74.99 4.17 26.74
CA LEU A 712 -75.82 3.66 25.64
C LEU A 712 -75.24 2.33 25.13
N ARG A 713 -76.10 1.45 24.62
CA ARG A 713 -75.67 0.15 24.06
C ARG A 713 -75.47 0.25 22.56
N ARG A 714 -74.70 -0.68 21.97
CA ARG A 714 -74.57 -0.81 20.50
C ARG A 714 -75.94 -0.89 19.80
N GLU A 715 -76.93 -1.48 20.46
CA GLU A 715 -78.31 -1.62 19.96
C GLU A 715 -79.02 -0.28 19.80
N ASP A 716 -78.78 0.66 20.70
CA ASP A 716 -79.38 2.00 20.71
C ASP A 716 -78.84 2.88 19.57
N VAL A 717 -77.75 2.45 18.93
CA VAL A 717 -76.91 3.26 18.04
C VAL A 717 -76.76 2.63 16.64
N ARG A 718 -77.55 1.59 16.32
CA ARG A 718 -77.45 0.84 15.05
C ARG A 718 -77.56 1.72 13.80
N ALA A 719 -78.40 2.76 13.85
CA ALA A 719 -78.58 3.71 12.75
C ALA A 719 -77.30 4.53 12.49
N TRP A 720 -76.63 5.00 13.54
CA TRP A 720 -75.37 5.75 13.42
C TRP A 720 -74.20 4.86 12.99
N VAL A 721 -74.16 3.60 13.43
CA VAL A 721 -73.16 2.62 12.95
C VAL A 721 -73.31 2.38 11.45
N ALA A 722 -74.54 2.25 10.94
CA ALA A 722 -74.80 2.13 9.50
C ALA A 722 -74.36 3.39 8.72
N THR A 723 -74.56 4.58 9.30
CA THR A 723 -74.09 5.85 8.71
C THR A 723 -72.56 5.94 8.66
N LEU A 724 -71.85 5.52 9.72
CA LEU A 724 -70.39 5.48 9.73
C LEU A 724 -69.82 4.45 8.75
N SER A 725 -70.46 3.28 8.62
CA SER A 725 -70.10 2.27 7.63
C SER A 725 -70.27 2.79 6.20
N LYS A 726 -71.37 3.50 5.91
CA LYS A 726 -71.58 4.19 4.61
C LYS A 726 -70.54 5.27 4.33
N ARG A 727 -69.99 5.92 5.36
CA ARG A 727 -68.91 6.90 5.26
C ARG A 727 -67.51 6.26 5.15
N GLY A 728 -67.41 4.93 5.04
CA GLY A 728 -66.15 4.22 4.80
C GLY A 728 -65.29 4.01 6.06
N VAL A 729 -65.88 4.07 7.26
CA VAL A 729 -65.17 3.78 8.52
C VAL A 729 -64.98 2.26 8.68
N VAL A 730 -63.76 1.84 9.03
CA VAL A 730 -63.38 0.43 9.22
C VAL A 730 -63.99 -0.14 10.52
N GLU A 731 -64.26 -1.45 10.57
CA GLU A 731 -64.83 -2.09 11.77
C GLU A 731 -63.90 -1.97 12.99
N ALA A 732 -62.62 -2.30 12.83
CA ALA A 732 -61.58 -2.20 13.85
C ALA A 732 -60.23 -1.81 13.25
N THR A 733 -59.44 -1.00 13.97
CA THR A 733 -58.07 -0.62 13.59
C THR A 733 -57.04 -1.54 14.24
N LYS A 734 -55.80 -1.55 13.71
CA LYS A 734 -54.67 -2.28 14.32
C LYS A 734 -54.45 -1.89 15.80
N ARG A 735 -54.74 -0.64 16.16
CA ARG A 735 -54.66 -0.16 17.55
C ARG A 735 -55.79 -0.68 18.42
N ASP A 736 -56.99 -0.90 17.87
CA ASP A 736 -58.08 -1.49 18.62
C ASP A 736 -57.72 -2.92 19.04
N PHE A 737 -57.13 -3.71 18.13
CA PHE A 737 -56.62 -5.05 18.45
C PHE A 737 -55.48 -5.02 19.50
N GLN A 738 -54.56 -4.05 19.40
CA GLN A 738 -53.49 -3.89 20.39
C GLN A 738 -54.03 -3.50 21.76
N ARG A 739 -55.07 -2.66 21.80
CA ARG A 739 -55.76 -2.26 23.02
C ARG A 739 -56.56 -3.42 23.62
N GLU A 740 -57.29 -4.18 22.83
CA GLU A 740 -57.99 -5.38 23.31
C GLU A 740 -57.01 -6.40 23.92
N ALA A 741 -55.86 -6.60 23.27
CA ALA A 741 -54.78 -7.45 23.78
C ALA A 741 -54.19 -6.92 25.11
N SER A 742 -54.00 -5.60 25.27
CA SER A 742 -53.46 -5.01 26.52
C SER A 742 -54.49 -4.92 27.65
N LEU A 743 -55.78 -4.89 27.32
CA LEU A 743 -56.87 -4.80 28.29
C LEU A 743 -57.44 -6.16 28.70
N GLY A 744 -57.12 -7.24 27.98
CA GLY A 744 -57.67 -8.58 28.23
C GLY A 744 -59.18 -8.68 27.95
N LEU A 745 -59.76 -7.73 27.20
CA LEU A 745 -61.17 -7.78 26.79
C LEU A 745 -61.31 -8.77 25.62
N SER A 746 -61.78 -9.97 25.90
CA SER A 746 -62.33 -10.84 24.84
C SER A 746 -63.76 -10.39 24.54
N THR A 747 -63.93 -9.64 23.45
CA THR A 747 -65.26 -9.39 22.87
C THR A 747 -65.57 -10.54 21.92
N GLY A 748 -66.69 -11.23 22.19
CA GLY A 748 -67.16 -12.36 21.39
C GLY A 748 -67.45 -11.94 19.95
N VAL A 749 -66.52 -12.22 19.05
CA VAL A 749 -66.82 -12.46 17.64
C VAL A 749 -66.85 -13.98 17.49
N SER A 750 -68.03 -14.50 17.20
CA SER A 750 -68.31 -15.92 17.02
C SER A 750 -67.41 -16.55 15.96
N SER A 751 -66.51 -17.44 16.39
CA SER A 751 -66.06 -18.59 15.62
C SER A 751 -66.01 -19.81 16.55
N GLY A 752 -66.57 -20.92 16.08
CA GLY A 752 -67.08 -22.00 16.92
C GLY A 752 -66.05 -22.86 17.65
N ALA A 753 -66.52 -23.38 18.78
CA ALA A 753 -66.24 -24.69 19.41
C ALA A 753 -64.78 -25.09 19.73
N ALA A 754 -64.45 -25.08 21.02
CA ALA A 754 -64.11 -26.29 21.79
C ALA A 754 -63.99 -25.93 23.29
N GLY A 755 -64.61 -26.74 24.14
CA GLY A 755 -64.69 -26.53 25.59
C GLY A 755 -63.40 -26.89 26.34
N GLY A 756 -63.28 -26.35 27.55
CA GLY A 756 -62.25 -26.70 28.52
C GLY A 756 -62.17 -25.65 29.62
N GLY A 757 -62.89 -25.89 30.73
CA GLY A 757 -62.86 -25.01 31.88
C GLY A 757 -61.49 -25.03 32.58
N ALA A 758 -60.95 -23.85 32.83
CA ALA A 758 -59.91 -23.63 33.83
C ALA A 758 -60.11 -22.24 34.44
N SER A 759 -60.19 -22.22 35.77
CA SER A 759 -60.32 -21.05 36.64
C SER A 759 -59.24 -20.01 36.37
N ILE A 760 -59.67 -18.78 36.09
CA ILE A 760 -58.82 -17.61 35.89
C ILE A 760 -58.38 -17.09 37.27
N ALA A 761 -57.11 -17.29 37.61
CA ALA A 761 -56.42 -16.47 38.60
C ALA A 761 -55.95 -15.18 37.92
N SER A 762 -56.37 -14.04 38.46
CA SER A 762 -56.04 -12.71 37.96
C SER A 762 -54.55 -12.40 38.18
N GLY A 763 -53.76 -12.41 37.11
CA GLY A 763 -52.48 -11.74 37.03
C GLY A 763 -52.42 -10.99 35.71
N VAL A 764 -52.64 -9.67 35.74
CA VAL A 764 -52.49 -8.80 34.56
C VAL A 764 -50.98 -8.70 34.28
N SER A 765 -50.50 -9.49 33.32
CA SER A 765 -49.15 -9.35 32.77
C SER A 765 -49.20 -8.37 31.61
N LEU A 766 -48.68 -7.16 31.80
CA LEU A 766 -48.49 -6.17 30.75
C LEU A 766 -47.28 -6.60 29.90
N ASN A 767 -47.51 -7.23 28.75
CA ASN A 767 -46.43 -7.81 27.94
C ASN A 767 -45.88 -6.82 26.91
N PHE A 768 -44.95 -5.95 27.32
CA PHE A 768 -44.37 -4.88 26.49
C PHE A 768 -43.19 -5.30 25.59
N ALA A 769 -42.81 -6.59 25.58
CA ALA A 769 -41.76 -7.12 24.70
C ALA A 769 -42.03 -6.89 23.20
N ALA A 770 -43.30 -6.71 22.80
CA ALA A 770 -43.71 -6.51 21.41
C ALA A 770 -43.30 -5.14 20.82
N LEU A 771 -42.99 -4.12 21.63
CA LEU A 771 -42.61 -2.79 21.13
C LEU A 771 -41.16 -2.70 20.63
N PHE A 772 -40.31 -3.67 20.98
CA PHE A 772 -38.89 -3.71 20.59
C PHE A 772 -38.60 -4.58 19.36
N THR A 773 -39.61 -5.26 18.79
CA THR A 773 -39.45 -6.16 17.62
C THR A 773 -39.82 -5.53 16.28
N ARG A 774 -40.09 -4.21 16.25
CA ARG A 774 -40.40 -3.52 15.01
C ARG A 774 -39.09 -3.11 14.33
N ASP A 775 -38.67 -3.97 13.41
CA ASP A 775 -37.51 -3.93 12.49
C ASP A 775 -36.23 -4.63 12.98
N ALA A 776 -36.20 -5.96 12.81
CA ALA A 776 -35.02 -6.70 12.36
C ALA A 776 -35.45 -8.09 11.85
N SER A 777 -35.12 -8.39 10.60
CA SER A 777 -35.28 -9.70 9.96
C SER A 777 -34.62 -10.84 10.78
N ALA A 778 -35.34 -11.95 10.95
CA ALA A 778 -34.86 -13.18 11.59
C ALA A 778 -33.61 -13.75 10.90
N PRO A 779 -32.76 -14.49 11.64
CA PRO A 779 -32.85 -15.95 11.48
C PRO A 779 -32.63 -16.80 12.76
N LEU A 780 -33.35 -17.93 12.74
CA LEU A 780 -33.05 -19.29 13.26
C LEU A 780 -31.99 -19.49 14.36
N ALA A 781 -32.44 -20.01 15.52
CA ALA A 781 -31.63 -20.66 16.53
C ALA A 781 -31.80 -22.20 16.51
N PRO A 782 -30.72 -23.01 16.64
CA PRO A 782 -30.77 -24.44 16.96
C PRO A 782 -30.54 -24.69 18.49
N PRO A 783 -30.61 -25.95 18.99
CA PRO A 783 -31.24 -26.28 20.27
C PRO A 783 -30.32 -26.27 21.51
N ARG A 784 -30.97 -26.17 22.66
CA ARG A 784 -30.43 -26.21 24.03
C ARG A 784 -29.94 -27.61 24.45
N LEU A 785 -28.90 -27.64 25.30
CA LEU A 785 -28.55 -28.74 26.21
C LEU A 785 -28.27 -28.19 27.64
N PRO A 786 -28.33 -29.02 28.70
CA PRO A 786 -28.89 -28.63 30.00
C PRO A 786 -27.87 -28.26 31.08
N ASN A 787 -28.41 -27.55 32.09
CA ASN A 787 -27.87 -27.22 33.41
C ASN A 787 -26.72 -28.07 33.96
N ALA A 788 -25.72 -27.38 34.52
CA ALA A 788 -24.89 -27.90 35.60
C ALA A 788 -24.82 -26.87 36.75
N SER A 789 -24.99 -27.41 37.94
CA SER A 789 -25.21 -26.78 39.24
C SER A 789 -23.97 -26.16 39.88
N SER A 790 -24.25 -25.16 40.70
CA SER A 790 -23.44 -24.56 41.77
C SER A 790 -22.40 -25.45 42.45
N ALA A 791 -21.18 -24.92 42.61
CA ALA A 791 -20.28 -25.29 43.69
C ALA A 791 -19.50 -24.05 44.18
N VAL A 792 -19.65 -23.75 45.47
CA VAL A 792 -18.94 -22.76 46.27
C VAL A 792 -17.62 -23.37 46.76
N LEU A 793 -16.53 -22.58 46.92
CA LEU A 793 -15.45 -22.69 47.93
C LEU A 793 -14.28 -21.70 47.62
N PRO A 794 -13.33 -21.39 48.54
CA PRO A 794 -13.34 -20.21 49.42
C PRO A 794 -12.23 -19.17 49.13
N ALA A 795 -12.38 -17.99 49.72
CA ALA A 795 -11.47 -16.86 49.62
C ALA A 795 -10.16 -17.04 50.41
N THR A 796 -9.03 -16.75 49.77
CA THR A 796 -7.79 -16.35 50.45
C THR A 796 -7.34 -15.01 49.85
N GLY A 797 -7.36 -13.97 50.69
CA GLY A 797 -7.04 -12.60 50.31
C GLY A 797 -5.55 -12.40 50.05
N GLY A 798 -5.24 -11.97 48.84
CA GLY A 798 -4.02 -11.27 48.47
C GLY A 798 -4.43 -10.14 47.51
N HIS A 799 -4.14 -8.89 47.86
CA HIS A 799 -4.44 -7.73 47.01
C HIS A 799 -3.68 -7.85 45.68
N PHE A 800 -4.42 -7.99 44.58
CA PHE A 800 -3.91 -8.02 43.22
C PHE A 800 -4.28 -6.71 42.53
N SER A 801 -3.31 -6.00 41.96
CA SER A 801 -3.51 -4.76 41.22
C SER A 801 -3.02 -4.92 39.79
N LEU A 802 -3.89 -4.72 38.80
CA LEU A 802 -3.57 -4.85 37.35
C LEU A 802 -2.41 -3.94 36.92
N SER A 803 -2.24 -2.80 37.57
CA SER A 803 -1.13 -1.87 37.37
C SER A 803 0.24 -2.46 37.73
N ASN A 804 0.34 -3.37 38.71
CA ASN A 804 1.59 -4.05 39.05
C ASN A 804 1.94 -5.16 38.04
N LEU A 805 0.93 -5.75 37.39
CA LEU A 805 1.15 -6.75 36.33
C LEU A 805 1.71 -6.10 35.06
N VAL A 806 1.24 -4.88 34.75
CA VAL A 806 1.75 -4.08 33.61
C VAL A 806 3.19 -3.61 33.85
N SER A 807 3.55 -3.23 35.08
CA SER A 807 4.92 -2.77 35.41
C SER A 807 5.95 -3.91 35.47
N THR A 808 5.57 -5.10 35.96
CA THR A 808 6.48 -6.27 36.05
C THR A 808 6.91 -6.78 34.67
N ILE A 809 6.13 -6.52 33.62
CA ILE A 809 6.44 -6.90 32.23
C ILE A 809 7.18 -5.77 31.49
N GLY A 810 7.22 -4.55 32.05
CA GLY A 810 7.85 -3.36 31.45
C GLY A 810 9.20 -2.95 32.04
N GLY A 811 9.66 -3.57 33.13
CA GLY A 811 10.85 -3.16 33.88
C GLY A 811 11.90 -4.26 33.98
N GLY A 812 12.57 -4.58 32.88
CA GLY A 812 13.71 -5.51 32.87
C GLY A 812 15.01 -4.84 33.35
N GLY A 813 15.12 -4.59 34.65
CA GLY A 813 16.38 -4.20 35.31
C GLY A 813 16.85 -5.32 36.23
N MET A 814 17.66 -6.26 35.72
CA MET A 814 18.34 -7.24 36.55
C MET A 814 19.50 -6.57 37.31
N ASN A 815 19.33 -6.35 38.61
CA ASN A 815 20.45 -6.23 39.54
C ASN A 815 20.45 -7.45 40.46
N GLY A 816 21.40 -8.36 40.21
CA GLY A 816 21.78 -9.40 41.14
C GLY A 816 23.25 -9.24 41.48
N ALA A 817 23.56 -9.01 42.76
CA ALA A 817 24.69 -9.62 43.47
C ALA A 817 24.69 -9.18 44.93
N ALA A 818 24.62 -10.17 45.84
CA ALA A 818 25.01 -10.04 47.22
C ALA A 818 26.52 -10.30 47.35
N ALA A 819 27.23 -9.50 48.14
CA ALA A 819 28.46 -9.89 48.83
C ALA A 819 28.69 -9.00 50.06
N SER A 820 28.92 -9.65 51.19
CA SER A 820 29.26 -9.14 52.52
C SER A 820 30.75 -8.83 52.67
N SER A 821 31.13 -7.77 53.40
CA SER A 821 32.06 -7.80 54.57
C SER A 821 32.59 -6.41 54.96
N ASP A 822 32.45 -6.09 56.26
CA ASP A 822 33.30 -5.30 57.17
C ASP A 822 34.12 -4.06 56.75
N GLY A 823 34.07 -3.03 57.62
CA GLY A 823 35.24 -2.21 57.93
C GLY A 823 35.07 -0.70 58.03
N ALA A 824 34.79 -0.22 59.24
CA ALA A 824 35.06 1.10 59.85
C ALA A 824 35.75 2.25 59.09
N GLY A 825 35.28 3.48 59.38
CA GLY A 825 36.16 4.66 59.54
C GLY A 825 35.66 5.94 58.86
N GLY A 826 35.39 6.98 59.67
CA GLY A 826 34.77 8.24 59.24
C GLY A 826 35.63 9.14 58.34
N THR A 827 34.99 10.12 57.70
CA THR A 827 35.15 11.57 57.99
C THR A 827 34.27 12.40 57.04
N ALA A 828 33.81 13.54 57.56
CA ALA A 828 32.83 14.44 56.97
C ALA A 828 33.41 15.33 55.85
N ALA A 829 32.58 15.66 54.85
CA ALA A 829 32.56 16.99 54.20
C ALA A 829 31.32 17.14 53.28
N THR A 830 30.36 17.95 53.78
CA THR A 830 29.55 18.95 53.06
C THR A 830 29.16 18.74 51.58
N ALA A 831 27.87 18.52 51.34
CA ALA A 831 27.13 19.15 50.23
C ALA A 831 25.64 19.24 50.62
N GLU A 832 25.17 20.47 50.81
CA GLU A 832 23.76 20.84 50.96
C GLU A 832 23.02 20.73 49.62
N ASP A 833 21.69 20.70 49.73
CA ASP A 833 20.65 20.79 48.69
C ASP A 833 20.36 19.54 47.85
N GLY A 834 19.36 18.77 48.30
CA GLY A 834 18.81 17.62 47.59
C GLY A 834 17.66 16.95 48.32
N ALA A 835 16.70 17.72 48.85
CA ALA A 835 15.52 17.15 49.54
C ALA A 835 14.20 17.89 49.24
N ALA A 836 14.14 18.73 48.20
CA ALA A 836 12.92 19.48 47.86
C ALA A 836 12.36 19.21 46.44
N GLU A 837 12.94 18.27 45.67
CA GLU A 837 12.46 17.95 44.31
C GLU A 837 11.76 16.58 44.16
N GLU A 838 11.86 15.67 45.13
CA GLU A 838 11.17 14.38 45.06
C GLU A 838 9.71 14.41 45.54
N GLU A 839 9.30 15.37 46.38
CA GLU A 839 7.88 15.55 46.76
C GLU A 839 7.06 16.32 45.72
N ARG A 840 7.71 17.01 44.76
CA ARG A 840 6.99 17.74 43.68
C ARG A 840 6.63 16.85 42.48
N LEU A 841 7.35 15.76 42.23
CA LEU A 841 7.02 14.83 41.12
C LEU A 841 5.84 13.89 41.48
N GLY A 842 5.68 13.52 42.74
CA GLY A 842 4.51 12.78 43.24
C GLY A 842 3.21 13.60 43.24
N SER A 843 3.31 14.91 43.46
CA SER A 843 2.18 15.85 43.41
C SER A 843 1.72 16.15 41.97
N ILE A 844 2.64 16.18 41.00
CA ILE A 844 2.30 16.40 39.59
C ILE A 844 1.60 15.17 38.98
N PHE A 845 1.97 13.94 39.36
CA PHE A 845 1.31 12.72 38.88
C PHE A 845 -0.06 12.45 39.52
N THR A 846 -0.27 12.86 40.77
CA THR A 846 -1.58 12.77 41.43
C THR A 846 -2.56 13.84 40.94
N THR A 847 -2.05 15.00 40.48
CA THR A 847 -2.89 16.07 39.91
C THR A 847 -3.26 15.80 38.45
N MET A 848 -2.47 15.01 37.70
CA MET A 848 -2.78 14.63 36.32
C MET A 848 -3.87 13.54 36.22
N ALA A 849 -4.07 12.75 37.28
CA ALA A 849 -5.16 11.78 37.40
C ALA A 849 -6.54 12.41 37.71
N ARG A 850 -6.61 13.74 37.95
CA ARG A 850 -7.87 14.48 38.14
C ARG A 850 -8.39 15.21 36.90
N SER A 851 -7.73 15.06 35.74
CA SER A 851 -8.20 15.62 34.45
C SER A 851 -8.72 14.51 33.52
N THR A 852 -9.86 13.93 33.89
CA THR A 852 -10.55 12.80 33.25
C THR A 852 -11.17 13.09 31.87
N ALA A 853 -10.70 14.10 31.14
CA ALA A 853 -11.12 14.39 29.76
C ALA A 853 -10.00 14.23 28.72
N THR A 854 -8.77 13.96 29.17
CA THR A 854 -7.58 14.07 28.30
C THR A 854 -7.05 12.74 27.74
N SER A 855 -7.36 11.60 28.37
CA SER A 855 -6.89 10.27 27.92
C SER A 855 -7.64 9.71 26.71
N MET A 856 -8.90 10.12 26.48
CA MET A 856 -9.67 9.72 25.29
C MET A 856 -9.21 10.40 23.99
N ASN A 857 -8.40 11.46 24.08
CA ASN A 857 -7.87 12.16 22.90
C ASN A 857 -6.68 11.45 22.23
N PHE A 858 -6.17 10.35 22.81
CA PHE A 858 -5.02 9.64 22.23
C PHE A 858 -5.37 8.85 20.96
N LEU A 859 -6.55 8.21 20.91
CA LEU A 859 -7.03 7.49 19.71
C LEU A 859 -7.31 8.48 18.55
N ASN A 860 -7.88 9.64 18.87
CA ASN A 860 -8.02 10.75 17.92
C ASN A 860 -6.67 11.38 17.51
N LYS A 861 -5.64 11.35 18.37
CA LYS A 861 -4.27 11.78 18.03
C LYS A 861 -3.56 10.78 17.11
N LEU A 862 -3.83 9.48 17.22
CA LEU A 862 -3.27 8.49 16.30
C LEU A 862 -3.88 8.60 14.89
N LYS A 863 -5.19 8.86 14.81
CA LYS A 863 -5.92 9.09 13.54
C LYS A 863 -5.46 10.34 12.78
N ARG A 864 -4.77 11.28 13.45
CA ARG A 864 -4.18 12.49 12.86
C ARG A 864 -2.68 12.36 12.51
N GLY A 865 -2.09 11.18 12.69
CA GLY A 865 -0.66 10.91 12.43
C GLY A 865 -0.29 10.66 10.97
N ASP A 866 -1.26 10.49 10.06
CA ASP A 866 -1.00 10.35 8.63
C ASP A 866 -1.00 11.73 7.96
N GLY A 867 0.18 12.33 7.93
CA GLY A 867 0.36 13.62 7.27
C GLY A 867 1.73 14.23 7.51
N LYS A 868 2.80 13.50 7.18
CA LYS A 868 4.11 14.02 6.73
C LYS A 868 5.01 12.84 6.36
N GLN A 869 5.00 12.51 5.07
CA GLN A 869 6.16 11.93 4.38
C GLN A 869 7.25 12.98 4.26
#